data_AF-A0A1Y2F4A4-F1
#
_entry.id   AF-A0A1Y2F4A4-F1
#
_cell.length_a   1.000
_cell.length_b   1.000
_cell.length_c   1.000
_cell.angle_alpha   90.00
_cell.angle_beta   90.00
_cell.angle_gamma   90.00
#
_symmetry.space_group_name_H-M   'P 1'
#
loop_
_entity.id
_entity.type
_entity.pdbx_description
1 polymer ?
#
loop_
_entity_poly.entity_id
_entity_poly.type
_entity_poly.pdbx_seq_one_letter_code
_entity_poly.pdbx_strand_id
1 'polypeptide(L)'
;MSNNNDDFQKNTNKLNINFFEKKLYPLFNSLPLDAPVDWMIPFLSFIEDFQFFQFIFTRLLFTNLRKYVIDIFIIFTSPINNSIYYYFFFGFFIVFISYTYIIVFIHLKTNGGKTLSKRSLWIFNSIYNVFFKYMNLFVLNFFTKCIFICNKADNISGIPKCKTTLSNIMIGISIACIVLIVVYGVVYNNFNFNANCLSHAKYFGSIHKANYNEILFIKLILTLIFNVVIEIIYSNGINIMYTIIGGNIVVILSFLYLAFIQLKNQPYYSNTVNNYKFAIYFSIGSFSLYSFIVYISKINSSQFVCDISPFILIVLLILSYKFNSFYQNKTVKRIYKKFQEKEMINKLRKTTSSDELKLSPDKLKNKKIFQSVERITKEVYIKKDIKVFNNYFECETACRFLRHNRDIEAFLLMKKLFEEGINQFKHEADIYIMAWYYIYSMKKFYKENNLLAKYDLELFNCENILNSAMELKLDMRRKYLINKALTYIEIEKRENTMKINSQDIESSIKLEELKLNAIKCHIHGLKEIKNLFTKLRSSTNSKNVALYSSNISSICRYQNLANSKYSHIIRQFPDATDIVQYYVIFLTDVMNNDELAYKYSLGIPKINNQNSQNGSSNEVTSKSNDKNNSSLNNNFNARKALFSSSNSLGSNQQSDYSSTSGIGKELRKKINSKNYMMKKYVNPIKSLKFNMNIFIILFILVFGIQILVTVYIFNKTGAYSEVLALNMNIPGAIATAAFNVRLLSYSLMLGNMKYYGKYIGALKGALGYLDNLNSPSVSEYMDIEVSENLAAPVGYYAYDNYESLTLADSYKKFITNVKYCINREPLRVNETLFDILYEPHFRYFIVNSKRDFDLMFSQCKKVLYNKIIKLFDIIDTTFFIFQIVLIIIILYIAYITFIPLKKVTYKISSNAFRMFKYFSKENFEYIITNYEEKIETLCENFDLDKDITENNLKKENKKSYTKIKLIISYIIIIGYVLVSGLPISSLSSNTRKSLLISQKSIDCLY
;
A
#
# COMPACT_ATOMS: atom_id res chain seq x y z
N MET A 1 -11.53 -36.07 33.05
CA MET A 1 -10.56 -35.06 32.61
C MET A 1 -10.47 -34.92 31.08
N SER A 2 -10.88 -35.92 30.27
CA SER A 2 -10.99 -35.77 28.81
C SER A 2 -12.09 -34.77 28.36
N ASN A 3 -13.24 -34.73 29.07
CA ASN A 3 -14.37 -33.85 28.69
C ASN A 3 -14.05 -32.34 28.61
N ASN A 4 -13.03 -31.83 29.32
CA ASN A 4 -12.70 -30.40 29.27
C ASN A 4 -11.87 -29.99 28.05
N ASN A 5 -11.19 -30.94 27.38
CA ASN A 5 -10.43 -30.64 26.15
C ASN A 5 -11.36 -30.52 24.93
N ASP A 6 -12.46 -31.28 24.91
CA ASP A 6 -13.43 -31.26 23.81
C ASP A 6 -14.15 -29.91 23.69
N ASP A 7 -14.50 -29.29 24.83
CA ASP A 7 -15.15 -27.97 24.85
C ASP A 7 -14.23 -26.85 24.33
N PHE A 8 -12.91 -26.97 24.52
CA PHE A 8 -11.97 -25.99 23.99
C PHE A 8 -11.80 -26.10 22.47
N GLN A 9 -11.71 -27.31 21.93
CA GLN A 9 -11.71 -27.51 20.47
C GLN A 9 -13.02 -27.03 19.84
N LYS A 10 -14.18 -27.26 20.48
CA LYS A 10 -15.46 -26.70 20.05
C LYS A 10 -15.47 -25.16 20.06
N ASN A 11 -14.87 -24.52 21.07
CA ASN A 11 -14.84 -23.06 21.18
C ASN A 11 -13.83 -22.39 20.23
N THR A 12 -12.65 -22.96 20.02
CA THR A 12 -11.68 -22.44 19.02
C THR A 12 -12.22 -22.49 17.58
N ASN A 13 -13.08 -23.46 17.28
CA ASN A 13 -13.79 -23.55 15.99
C ASN A 13 -14.83 -22.43 15.79
N LYS A 14 -15.30 -21.75 16.83
CA LYS A 14 -16.25 -20.62 16.71
C LYS A 14 -15.58 -19.38 16.11
N LEU A 15 -14.29 -19.16 16.39
CA LEU A 15 -13.54 -18.05 15.83
C LEU A 15 -13.17 -18.36 14.38
N ASN A 16 -13.98 -17.91 13.42
CA ASN A 16 -13.73 -18.16 11.99
C ASN A 16 -12.54 -17.32 11.48
N ILE A 17 -11.32 -17.85 11.68
CA ILE A 17 -10.07 -17.24 11.23
C ILE A 17 -9.80 -17.65 9.78
N ASN A 18 -9.70 -16.67 8.88
CA ASN A 18 -9.40 -16.94 7.48
C ASN A 18 -7.92 -17.33 7.27
N PHE A 19 -7.59 -17.86 6.09
CA PHE A 19 -6.23 -18.34 5.79
C PHE A 19 -5.16 -17.24 5.89
N PHE A 20 -5.49 -16.00 5.51
CA PHE A 20 -4.56 -14.88 5.57
C PHE A 20 -4.27 -14.47 7.01
N GLU A 21 -5.30 -14.40 7.84
CA GLU A 21 -5.22 -14.17 9.29
C GLU A 21 -4.34 -15.23 9.96
N LYS A 22 -4.56 -16.53 9.68
CA LYS A 22 -3.73 -17.63 10.22
C LYS A 22 -2.25 -17.49 9.87
N LYS A 23 -1.90 -16.94 8.71
CA LYS A 23 -0.50 -16.70 8.31
C LYS A 23 0.13 -15.49 8.97
N LEU A 24 -0.67 -14.48 9.28
CA LEU A 24 -0.19 -13.21 9.82
C LEU A 24 -0.06 -13.20 11.33
N TYR A 25 -0.96 -13.87 12.06
CA TYR A 25 -0.92 -13.88 13.52
C TYR A 25 0.41 -14.37 14.11
N PRO A 26 1.06 -15.43 13.57
CA PRO A 26 2.38 -15.85 14.04
C PRO A 26 3.44 -14.75 13.91
N LEU A 27 3.37 -13.89 12.89
CA LEU A 27 4.27 -12.75 12.75
C LEU A 27 4.08 -11.77 13.91
N PHE A 28 2.84 -11.35 14.16
CA PHE A 28 2.55 -10.38 15.22
C PHE A 28 2.79 -10.94 16.62
N ASN A 29 2.54 -12.23 16.83
CA ASN A 29 2.88 -12.90 18.08
C ASN A 29 4.38 -12.98 18.30
N SER A 30 5.18 -13.12 17.23
CA SER A 30 6.63 -13.13 17.36
C SER A 30 7.20 -11.75 17.68
N LEU A 31 6.60 -10.67 17.16
CA LEU A 31 7.11 -9.31 17.35
C LEU A 31 7.20 -8.96 18.84
N PRO A 32 8.35 -8.46 19.33
CA PRO A 32 8.44 -7.96 20.70
C PRO A 32 7.45 -6.83 20.88
N LEU A 33 6.52 -6.98 21.82
CA LEU A 33 5.48 -5.97 22.06
C LEU A 33 6.07 -4.69 22.66
N ASP A 34 7.20 -4.82 23.39
CA ASP A 34 7.88 -3.72 24.06
C ASP A 34 9.40 -3.80 23.79
N ALA A 35 9.86 -3.11 22.76
CA ALA A 35 11.27 -2.76 22.56
C ALA A 35 11.29 -1.41 21.86
N PRO A 36 11.93 -0.34 22.37
CA PRO A 36 13.07 -0.30 23.29
C PRO A 36 12.68 -0.34 24.79
N VAL A 37 13.70 -0.31 25.66
CA VAL A 37 13.59 -0.33 27.13
C VAL A 37 12.57 0.72 27.61
N ASP A 38 11.73 0.38 28.59
CA ASP A 38 10.59 1.20 29.05
C ASP A 38 10.94 2.67 29.31
N TRP A 39 12.16 2.97 29.80
CA TRP A 39 12.62 4.33 30.06
C TRP A 39 12.90 5.17 28.79
N MET A 40 13.20 4.54 27.65
CA MET A 40 13.45 5.24 26.38
C MET A 40 12.15 5.68 25.69
N ILE A 41 11.03 5.04 26.00
CA ILE A 41 9.75 5.27 25.31
C ILE A 41 9.27 6.72 25.46
N PRO A 42 9.28 7.35 26.66
CA PRO A 42 8.93 8.76 26.80
C PRO A 42 9.82 9.69 25.96
N PHE A 43 11.14 9.46 25.97
CA PHE A 43 12.10 10.26 25.21
C PHE A 43 11.87 10.14 23.69
N LEU A 44 11.67 8.92 23.19
CA LEU A 44 11.39 8.69 21.78
C LEU A 44 10.01 9.23 21.36
N SER A 45 9.02 9.21 22.25
CA SER A 45 7.73 9.84 21.99
C SER A 45 7.83 11.36 21.94
N PHE A 46 8.66 11.95 22.81
CA PHE A 46 9.00 13.37 22.71
C PHE A 46 9.67 13.69 21.37
N ILE A 47 10.66 12.90 20.92
CA ILE A 47 11.29 13.08 19.60
C ILE A 47 10.27 12.97 18.46
N GLU A 48 9.34 12.01 18.52
CA GLU A 48 8.26 11.86 17.54
C GLU A 48 7.43 13.14 17.44
N ASP A 49 7.03 13.69 18.58
CA ASP A 49 6.17 14.86 18.63
C ASP A 49 6.95 16.14 18.24
N PHE A 50 8.21 16.23 18.64
CA PHE A 50 9.09 17.36 18.35
C PHE A 50 9.35 17.54 16.85
N GLN A 51 9.36 16.45 16.07
CA GLN A 51 9.45 16.50 14.61
C GLN A 51 8.31 17.29 13.97
N PHE A 52 7.11 17.34 14.56
CA PHE A 52 5.99 18.09 13.99
C PHE A 52 6.18 19.61 14.07
N PHE A 53 7.01 20.09 15.01
CA PHE A 53 7.28 21.52 15.16
C PHE A 53 7.97 22.13 13.94
N GLN A 54 8.63 21.30 13.11
CA GLN A 54 9.21 21.75 11.83
C GLN A 54 8.18 22.34 10.86
N PHE A 55 6.90 21.99 10.99
CA PHE A 55 5.84 22.48 10.09
C PHE A 55 5.24 23.81 10.54
N ILE A 56 5.40 24.17 11.82
CA ILE A 56 4.91 25.44 12.38
C ILE A 56 6.01 26.49 12.47
N PHE A 57 7.25 26.11 12.73
CA PHE A 57 8.41 27.00 12.77
C PHE A 57 9.20 26.93 11.46
N THR A 58 8.62 27.50 10.40
CA THR A 58 9.29 27.61 9.10
C THR A 58 9.69 29.07 8.83
N ARG A 59 10.82 29.27 8.14
CA ARG A 59 11.22 30.61 7.63
C ARG A 59 10.16 31.22 6.70
N LEU A 60 9.37 30.37 6.06
CA LEU A 60 8.28 30.79 5.18
C LEU A 60 7.12 31.43 5.95
N LEU A 61 6.83 30.93 7.16
CA LEU A 61 5.83 31.52 8.03
C LEU A 61 6.39 32.70 8.82
N PHE A 62 7.59 32.58 9.37
CA PHE A 62 8.24 33.60 10.20
C PHE A 62 9.60 33.99 9.59
N THR A 63 9.63 35.11 8.85
CA THR A 63 10.82 35.50 8.07
C THR A 63 12.02 35.86 8.95
N ASN A 64 11.75 36.44 10.13
CA ASN A 64 12.75 36.93 11.08
C ASN A 64 12.91 36.00 12.30
N LEU A 65 12.54 34.72 12.15
CA LEU A 65 12.78 33.73 13.20
C LEU A 65 14.29 33.57 13.41
N ARG A 66 14.74 33.60 14.67
CA ARG A 66 16.16 33.52 14.99
C ARG A 66 16.77 32.21 14.50
N LYS A 67 17.98 32.28 13.96
CA LYS A 67 18.66 31.15 13.32
C LYS A 67 18.75 29.91 14.22
N TYR A 68 19.07 30.08 15.50
CA TYR A 68 19.17 28.93 16.43
C TYR A 68 17.84 28.18 16.60
N VAL A 69 16.69 28.87 16.53
CA VAL A 69 15.36 28.21 16.59
C VAL A 69 15.15 27.37 15.34
N ILE A 70 15.51 27.89 14.18
CA ILE A 70 15.39 27.20 12.91
C ILE A 70 16.36 26.00 12.86
N ASP A 71 17.59 26.17 13.32
CA ASP A 71 18.64 25.15 13.30
C ASP A 71 18.22 23.90 14.11
N ILE A 72 17.49 24.08 15.21
CA ILE A 72 16.93 22.97 16.01
C ILE A 72 15.97 22.10 15.17
N PHE A 73 15.14 22.71 14.32
CA PHE A 73 14.17 21.99 13.49
C PHE A 73 14.74 21.52 12.14
N ILE A 74 15.84 22.14 11.69
CA ILE A 74 16.58 21.70 10.50
C ILE A 74 17.09 20.26 10.68
N ILE A 75 17.39 19.81 11.89
CA ILE A 75 17.85 18.43 12.15
C ILE A 75 16.87 17.39 11.57
N PHE A 76 15.56 17.64 11.67
CA PHE A 76 14.52 16.73 11.17
C PHE A 76 14.12 16.97 9.70
N THR A 77 14.58 18.09 9.14
CA THR A 77 14.41 18.46 7.74
C THR A 77 15.76 18.68 7.05
N SER A 78 16.80 17.93 7.43
CA SER A 78 18.18 18.25 6.99
C SER A 78 18.22 18.49 5.49
N PRO A 79 18.68 19.66 5.04
CA PRO A 79 18.85 19.91 3.63
C PRO A 79 19.92 18.91 3.14
N ILE A 80 19.64 18.26 2.02
CA ILE A 80 20.55 17.28 1.46
C ILE A 80 21.62 18.07 0.71
N ASN A 81 22.60 18.57 1.45
CA ASN A 81 23.65 19.44 0.91
C ASN A 81 24.96 18.68 0.64
N ASN A 82 25.07 17.45 1.14
CA ASN A 82 26.26 16.61 1.00
C ASN A 82 25.85 15.26 0.41
N SER A 83 26.45 14.90 -0.72
CA SER A 83 26.18 13.65 -1.42
C SER A 83 26.59 12.40 -0.65
N ILE A 84 27.63 12.47 0.17
CA ILE A 84 28.05 11.35 1.03
C ILE A 84 26.95 11.05 2.05
N TYR A 85 26.44 12.09 2.72
CA TYR A 85 25.32 11.96 3.65
C TYR A 85 24.08 11.41 2.95
N TYR A 86 23.78 11.92 1.75
CA TYR A 86 22.66 11.42 0.94
C TYR A 86 22.76 9.92 0.68
N TYR A 87 23.87 9.47 0.09
CA TYR A 87 24.05 8.08 -0.31
C TYR A 87 24.11 7.14 0.89
N PHE A 88 24.71 7.58 1.99
CA PHE A 88 24.74 6.81 3.22
C PHE A 88 23.34 6.56 3.77
N PHE A 89 22.52 7.61 3.96
CA PHE A 89 21.16 7.46 4.47
C PHE A 89 20.23 6.76 3.48
N PHE A 90 20.37 7.03 2.18
CA PHE A 90 19.60 6.37 1.13
C PHE A 90 19.88 4.88 1.09
N GLY A 91 21.16 4.49 1.06
CA GLY A 91 21.60 3.10 1.10
C GLY A 91 21.15 2.41 2.39
N PHE A 92 21.34 3.06 3.54
CA PHE A 92 20.94 2.52 4.84
C PHE A 92 19.43 2.25 4.89
N PHE A 93 18.59 3.21 4.50
CA PHE A 93 17.14 3.01 4.55
C PHE A 93 16.67 1.98 3.53
N ILE A 94 17.24 1.92 2.32
CA ILE A 94 16.88 0.88 1.35
C ILE A 94 17.24 -0.49 1.84
N VAL A 95 18.47 -0.67 2.35
CA VAL A 95 18.91 -1.95 2.91
C VAL A 95 18.00 -2.34 4.06
N PHE A 96 17.66 -1.40 4.94
CA PHE A 96 16.80 -1.66 6.08
C PHE A 96 15.35 -1.99 5.67
N ILE A 97 14.76 -1.28 4.71
CA ILE A 97 13.40 -1.56 4.19
C ILE A 97 13.38 -2.89 3.43
N SER A 98 14.41 -3.17 2.65
CA SER A 98 14.53 -4.45 1.94
C SER A 98 14.66 -5.58 2.96
N TYR A 99 15.45 -5.38 4.02
CA TYR A 99 15.60 -6.34 5.09
C TYR A 99 14.29 -6.55 5.88
N THR A 100 13.56 -5.49 6.22
CA THR A 100 12.24 -5.62 6.89
C THR A 100 11.28 -6.42 6.02
N TYR A 101 11.23 -6.13 4.71
CA TYR A 101 10.36 -6.84 3.78
C TYR A 101 10.78 -8.28 3.56
N ILE A 102 12.09 -8.55 3.46
CA ILE A 102 12.65 -9.91 3.37
C ILE A 102 12.29 -10.70 4.63
N ILE A 103 12.41 -10.12 5.83
CA ILE A 103 11.99 -10.79 7.07
C ILE A 103 10.50 -11.12 7.02
N VAL A 104 9.65 -10.14 6.70
CA VAL A 104 8.20 -10.35 6.60
C VAL A 104 7.88 -11.44 5.58
N PHE A 105 8.54 -11.41 4.42
CA PHE A 105 8.34 -12.39 3.36
C PHE A 105 8.84 -13.78 3.74
N ILE A 106 10.02 -13.89 4.36
CA ILE A 106 10.56 -15.16 4.88
C ILE A 106 9.61 -15.71 5.94
N HIS A 107 9.12 -14.88 6.86
CA HIS A 107 8.19 -15.31 7.90
C HIS A 107 6.86 -15.78 7.32
N LEU A 108 6.30 -15.03 6.36
CA LEU A 108 5.07 -15.41 5.65
C LEU A 108 5.26 -16.67 4.77
N LYS A 109 6.43 -16.84 4.15
CA LYS A 109 6.77 -18.02 3.34
C LYS A 109 6.95 -19.26 4.21
N THR A 110 7.52 -19.10 5.39
CA THR A 110 7.76 -20.19 6.34
C THR A 110 6.57 -20.43 7.27
N ASN A 111 5.46 -19.67 7.14
CA ASN A 111 4.33 -19.69 8.07
C ASN A 111 4.76 -19.53 9.55
N GLY A 112 5.84 -18.79 9.83
CA GLY A 112 6.43 -18.68 11.17
C GLY A 112 7.15 -19.94 11.67
N GLY A 113 7.47 -20.87 10.77
CA GLY A 113 8.19 -22.11 11.07
C GLY A 113 9.69 -21.92 11.29
N LYS A 114 10.33 -20.97 10.59
CA LYS A 114 11.72 -20.57 10.88
C LYS A 114 11.70 -19.38 11.83
N THR A 115 11.88 -19.66 13.12
CA THR A 115 12.02 -18.62 14.13
C THR A 115 13.35 -17.91 13.94
N LEU A 116 13.30 -16.62 13.59
CA LEU A 116 14.44 -15.73 13.79
C LEU A 116 14.84 -15.80 15.27
N SER A 117 16.14 -15.77 15.57
CA SER A 117 16.60 -15.77 16.96
C SER A 117 15.92 -14.62 17.72
N LYS A 118 15.48 -14.86 18.97
CA LYS A 118 14.85 -13.83 19.81
C LYS A 118 15.68 -12.54 19.84
N ARG A 119 17.02 -12.67 19.90
CA ARG A 119 17.98 -11.55 19.84
C ARG A 119 17.90 -10.77 18.53
N SER A 120 17.93 -11.44 17.37
CA SER A 120 17.81 -10.76 16.07
C SER A 120 16.47 -10.04 15.90
N LEU A 121 15.38 -10.66 16.37
CA LEU A 121 14.05 -10.09 16.28
C LEU A 121 13.90 -8.87 17.20
N TRP A 122 14.53 -8.92 18.39
CA TRP A 122 14.59 -7.81 19.33
C TRP A 122 15.35 -6.62 18.78
N ILE A 123 16.56 -6.84 18.22
CA ILE A 123 17.35 -5.77 17.58
C ILE A 123 16.55 -5.16 16.44
N PHE A 124 15.98 -5.99 15.56
CA PHE A 124 15.18 -5.55 14.43
C PHE A 124 13.98 -4.71 14.85
N ASN A 125 13.18 -5.18 15.81
CA ASN A 125 12.00 -4.44 16.28
C ASN A 125 12.39 -3.13 16.99
N SER A 126 13.52 -3.11 17.69
CA SER A 126 14.05 -1.88 18.31
C SER A 126 14.42 -0.86 17.24
N ILE A 127 15.17 -1.25 16.21
CA ILE A 127 15.54 -0.37 15.09
C ILE A 127 14.28 0.08 14.34
N TYR A 128 13.34 -0.84 14.09
CA TYR A 128 12.07 -0.51 13.46
C TYR A 128 11.29 0.52 14.28
N ASN A 129 11.17 0.34 15.59
CA ASN A 129 10.46 1.29 16.43
C ASN A 129 11.17 2.65 16.46
N VAL A 130 12.50 2.69 16.55
CA VAL A 130 13.24 3.96 16.51
C VAL A 130 13.01 4.66 15.17
N PHE A 131 13.22 4.00 14.03
CA PHE A 131 13.17 4.67 12.72
C PHE A 131 11.77 4.85 12.14
N PHE A 132 10.93 3.83 12.21
CA PHE A 132 9.64 3.80 11.51
C PHE A 132 8.41 3.99 12.41
N LYS A 133 8.59 4.00 13.73
CA LYS A 133 7.54 4.48 14.65
C LYS A 133 7.85 5.91 15.10
N TYR A 134 8.98 6.13 15.77
CA TYR A 134 9.30 7.41 16.40
C TYR A 134 9.94 8.42 15.43
N MET A 135 10.93 8.03 14.62
CA MET A 135 11.56 8.90 13.60
C MET A 135 10.90 8.79 12.22
N ASN A 136 9.67 8.28 12.15
CA ASN A 136 9.04 7.98 10.87
C ASN A 136 8.85 9.23 10.00
N LEU A 137 8.60 10.39 10.62
CA LEU A 137 8.42 11.64 9.90
C LEU A 137 9.73 12.10 9.24
N PHE A 138 10.86 11.95 9.94
CA PHE A 138 12.20 12.15 9.36
C PHE A 138 12.44 11.22 8.15
N VAL A 139 12.11 9.93 8.28
CA VAL A 139 12.30 8.95 7.19
C VAL A 139 11.41 9.28 5.99
N LEU A 140 10.14 9.63 6.22
CA LEU A 140 9.22 10.05 5.15
C LEU A 140 9.69 11.36 4.49
N ASN A 141 10.16 12.33 5.26
CA ASN A 141 10.76 13.58 4.74
C ASN A 141 11.95 13.28 3.82
N PHE A 142 12.82 12.36 4.22
CA PHE A 142 13.94 11.95 3.42
C PHE A 142 13.50 11.36 2.06
N PHE A 143 12.61 10.38 2.06
CA PHE A 143 12.16 9.72 0.81
C PHE A 143 11.33 10.63 -0.09
N THR A 144 10.48 11.49 0.47
CA THR A 144 9.71 12.46 -0.33
C THR A 144 10.60 13.52 -0.96
N LYS A 145 11.62 14.02 -0.25
CA LYS A 145 12.64 14.90 -0.84
C LYS A 145 13.42 14.22 -1.97
N CYS A 146 13.69 12.91 -1.87
CA CYS A 146 14.34 12.16 -2.94
C CYS A 146 13.54 12.18 -4.26
N ILE A 147 12.22 12.39 -4.23
CA ILE A 147 11.40 12.50 -5.44
C ILE A 147 11.76 13.74 -6.25
N PHE A 148 12.13 14.85 -5.58
CA PHE A 148 12.44 16.14 -6.21
C PHE A 148 13.92 16.53 -6.14
N ILE A 149 14.76 15.68 -5.54
CA ILE A 149 16.16 16.02 -5.28
C ILE A 149 16.93 16.32 -6.58
N CYS A 150 16.56 15.66 -7.68
CA CYS A 150 17.23 15.88 -8.95
C CYS A 150 17.09 17.34 -9.42
N ASN A 151 15.99 18.04 -9.09
CA ASN A 151 15.77 19.42 -9.52
C ASN A 151 16.73 20.40 -8.84
N LYS A 152 17.32 20.01 -7.71
CA LYS A 152 18.32 20.79 -6.95
C LYS A 152 19.74 20.24 -7.14
N ALA A 153 19.89 19.15 -7.90
CA ALA A 153 21.11 18.35 -7.96
C ALA A 153 22.22 18.98 -8.81
N ASP A 154 21.94 19.97 -9.65
CA ASP A 154 22.96 20.62 -10.48
C ASP A 154 24.11 21.21 -9.63
N ASN A 155 23.86 21.48 -8.34
CA ASN A 155 24.84 22.02 -7.41
C ASN A 155 25.49 20.99 -6.47
N ILE A 156 25.08 19.71 -6.50
CA ILE A 156 25.55 18.70 -5.54
C ILE A 156 26.23 17.56 -6.30
N SER A 157 27.56 17.52 -6.21
CA SER A 157 28.38 16.50 -6.88
C SER A 157 27.95 15.10 -6.47
N GLY A 158 27.67 14.26 -7.47
CA GLY A 158 27.33 12.85 -7.27
C GLY A 158 25.83 12.54 -7.30
N ILE A 159 24.91 13.49 -7.14
CA ILE A 159 23.47 13.21 -7.32
C ILE A 159 23.15 13.16 -8.83
N PRO A 160 22.41 12.15 -9.34
CA PRO A 160 22.09 12.07 -10.76
C PRO A 160 21.33 13.31 -11.24
N LYS A 161 21.77 13.86 -12.38
CA LYS A 161 21.04 14.92 -13.09
C LYS A 161 19.60 14.49 -13.35
N CYS A 162 18.66 15.42 -13.28
CA CYS A 162 17.26 15.12 -13.61
C CYS A 162 17.13 14.50 -15.00
N LYS A 163 16.05 13.72 -15.17
CA LYS A 163 15.69 13.02 -16.42
C LYS A 163 16.69 11.96 -16.86
N THR A 164 17.76 11.71 -16.10
CA THR A 164 18.60 10.53 -16.30
C THR A 164 17.86 9.26 -15.87
N THR A 165 18.18 8.13 -16.49
CA THR A 165 17.64 6.81 -16.10
C THR A 165 17.83 6.54 -14.61
N LEU A 166 19.00 6.90 -14.07
CA LEU A 166 19.32 6.75 -12.65
C LEU A 166 18.39 7.60 -11.76
N SER A 167 18.12 8.86 -12.12
CA SER A 167 17.16 9.70 -11.37
C SER A 167 15.75 9.10 -11.34
N ASN A 168 15.28 8.53 -12.47
CA ASN A 168 13.97 7.89 -12.53
C ASN A 168 13.91 6.61 -11.67
N ILE A 169 14.99 5.82 -11.65
CA ILE A 169 15.11 4.65 -10.77
C ILE A 169 15.05 5.08 -9.30
N MET A 170 15.77 6.15 -8.92
CA MET A 170 15.78 6.69 -7.55
C MET A 170 14.39 7.17 -7.11
N ILE A 171 13.65 7.86 -7.99
CA ILE A 171 12.26 8.26 -7.77
C ILE A 171 11.38 7.02 -7.56
N GLY A 172 11.48 6.03 -8.45
CA GLY A 172 10.73 4.78 -8.36
C GLY A 172 10.98 4.03 -7.04
N ILE A 173 12.23 3.93 -6.61
CA ILE A 173 12.61 3.30 -5.34
C ILE A 173 12.03 4.09 -4.16
N SER A 174 12.11 5.43 -4.19
CA SER A 174 11.59 6.28 -3.11
C SER A 174 10.08 6.12 -2.94
N ILE A 175 9.33 6.11 -4.04
CA ILE A 175 7.87 5.88 -4.04
C ILE A 175 7.56 4.48 -3.49
N ALA A 176 8.28 3.44 -3.96
CA ALA A 176 8.10 2.08 -3.47
C ALA A 176 8.37 1.97 -1.95
N CYS A 177 9.42 2.63 -1.45
CA CYS A 177 9.76 2.67 -0.03
C CYS A 177 8.67 3.36 0.80
N ILE A 178 8.13 4.50 0.35
CA ILE A 178 7.02 5.18 1.02
C ILE A 178 5.80 4.26 1.13
N VAL A 179 5.41 3.59 0.03
CA VAL A 179 4.29 2.65 0.03
C VAL A 179 4.53 1.50 1.01
N LEU A 180 5.74 0.92 1.02
CA LEU A 180 6.09 -0.16 1.94
C LEU A 180 6.03 0.27 3.41
N ILE A 181 6.58 1.45 3.75
CA ILE A 181 6.55 2.01 5.10
C ILE A 181 5.10 2.21 5.55
N VAL A 182 4.23 2.76 4.69
CA VAL A 182 2.83 3.02 5.03
C VAL A 182 2.06 1.71 5.22
N VAL A 183 2.21 0.74 4.31
CA VAL A 183 1.53 -0.56 4.41
C VAL A 183 1.98 -1.29 5.67
N TYR A 184 3.29 -1.36 5.91
CA TYR A 184 3.81 -2.03 7.10
C TYR A 184 3.40 -1.28 8.38
N GLY A 185 3.45 0.04 8.40
CA GLY A 185 3.03 0.86 9.53
C GLY A 185 1.55 0.68 9.89
N VAL A 186 0.65 0.68 8.90
CA VAL A 186 -0.79 0.42 9.12
C VAL A 186 -1.01 -0.96 9.71
N VAL A 187 -0.30 -1.96 9.19
CA VAL A 187 -0.38 -3.34 9.65
C VAL A 187 0.16 -3.44 11.09
N TYR A 188 1.37 -2.96 11.35
CA TYR A 188 2.01 -2.97 12.65
C TYR A 188 1.16 -2.27 13.72
N ASN A 189 0.67 -1.07 13.46
CA ASN A 189 -0.15 -0.30 14.40
C ASN A 189 -1.51 -0.94 14.71
N ASN A 190 -2.07 -1.73 13.79
CA ASN A 190 -3.31 -2.46 14.04
C ASN A 190 -3.12 -3.64 15.00
N PHE A 191 -1.94 -4.26 15.02
CA PHE A 191 -1.65 -5.46 15.81
C PHE A 191 -0.70 -5.24 17.00
N ASN A 192 -0.04 -4.09 17.09
CA ASN A 192 0.75 -3.71 18.26
C ASN A 192 -0.18 -3.25 19.38
N PHE A 193 -0.19 -4.00 20.49
CA PHE A 193 -0.94 -3.67 21.68
C PHE A 193 -0.23 -4.22 22.92
N ASN A 194 -0.47 -3.60 24.07
CA ASN A 194 0.04 -4.09 25.34
C ASN A 194 -1.07 -4.82 26.11
N ALA A 195 -0.85 -6.09 26.41
CA ALA A 195 -1.82 -6.93 27.12
C ALA A 195 -1.85 -6.70 28.65
N ASN A 196 -0.83 -6.07 29.23
CA ASN A 196 -0.75 -5.83 30.67
C ASN A 196 -1.28 -4.41 31.00
N CYS A 197 -2.58 -4.34 31.34
CA CYS A 197 -3.27 -3.09 31.67
C CYS A 197 -2.77 -2.44 32.98
N LEU A 198 -2.22 -3.24 33.89
CA LEU A 198 -1.88 -2.81 35.25
C LEU A 198 -0.41 -2.45 35.43
N SER A 199 0.44 -2.72 34.43
CA SER A 199 1.87 -2.41 34.54
C SER A 199 2.10 -0.91 34.74
N HIS A 200 2.87 -0.56 35.79
CA HIS A 200 3.32 0.82 36.01
C HIS A 200 4.43 1.23 35.04
N ALA A 201 5.30 0.29 34.65
CA ALA A 201 6.43 0.56 33.76
C ALA A 201 6.00 0.92 32.33
N LYS A 202 4.81 0.46 31.89
CA LYS A 202 4.34 0.62 30.52
C LYS A 202 3.41 1.82 30.33
N TYR A 203 3.96 3.03 30.45
CA TYR A 203 3.20 4.29 30.36
C TYR A 203 2.46 4.50 29.03
N PHE A 204 3.00 4.02 27.91
CA PHE A 204 2.42 4.16 26.56
C PHE A 204 1.60 2.93 26.12
N GLY A 205 1.29 2.02 27.04
CA GLY A 205 0.45 0.86 26.78
C GLY A 205 -0.99 1.25 26.44
N SER A 206 -1.60 0.47 25.54
CA SER A 206 -3.01 0.56 25.17
C SER A 206 -3.50 -0.77 24.58
N ILE A 207 -4.71 -1.20 24.93
CA ILE A 207 -5.48 -2.23 24.19
C ILE A 207 -6.22 -1.60 23.01
N HIS A 208 -6.59 -0.32 23.13
CA HIS A 208 -7.22 0.41 22.04
C HIS A 208 -6.27 0.61 20.87
N LYS A 209 -6.85 0.80 19.69
CA LYS A 209 -6.13 1.39 18.58
C LYS A 209 -5.84 2.83 18.98
N ALA A 210 -4.66 3.05 19.55
CA ALA A 210 -4.15 4.41 19.68
C ALA A 210 -4.13 5.02 18.27
N ASN A 211 -4.20 6.36 18.20
CA ASN A 211 -4.35 7.14 16.96
C ASN A 211 -3.15 6.98 15.99
N TYR A 212 -2.36 5.92 16.10
CA TYR A 212 -1.15 5.64 15.35
C TYR A 212 -1.39 5.56 13.84
N ASN A 213 -2.54 5.08 13.37
CA ASN A 213 -2.83 5.08 11.93
C ASN A 213 -3.14 6.49 11.44
N GLU A 214 -3.96 7.23 12.17
CA GLU A 214 -4.31 8.62 11.90
C GLU A 214 -3.04 9.49 11.89
N ILE A 215 -2.16 9.31 12.88
CA ILE A 215 -0.85 9.96 12.98
C ILE A 215 0.05 9.57 11.80
N LEU A 216 0.10 8.28 11.42
CA LEU A 216 0.87 7.81 10.26
C LEU A 216 0.40 8.49 8.96
N PHE A 217 -0.92 8.58 8.74
CA PHE A 217 -1.48 9.28 7.59
C PHE A 217 -1.20 10.77 7.62
N ILE A 218 -1.29 11.42 8.78
CA ILE A 218 -0.96 12.85 8.92
C ILE A 218 0.52 13.09 8.65
N LYS A 219 1.43 12.24 9.17
CA LYS A 219 2.86 12.28 8.84
C LYS A 219 3.06 12.20 7.32
N LEU A 220 2.42 11.24 6.64
CA LEU A 220 2.51 11.09 5.19
C LEU A 220 1.97 12.32 4.44
N ILE A 221 0.78 12.78 4.77
CA ILE A 221 0.11 13.92 4.13
C ILE A 221 0.94 15.19 4.28
N LEU A 222 1.37 15.51 5.50
CA LEU A 222 2.21 16.69 5.76
C LEU A 222 3.51 16.62 4.98
N THR A 223 4.18 15.46 5.01
CA THR A 223 5.41 15.24 4.25
C THR A 223 5.22 15.46 2.75
N LEU A 224 4.15 14.90 2.16
CA LEU A 224 3.84 15.07 0.74
C LEU A 224 3.50 16.52 0.40
N ILE A 225 2.71 17.20 1.24
CA ILE A 225 2.37 18.60 1.00
C ILE A 225 3.63 19.46 1.01
N PHE A 226 4.43 19.37 2.07
CA PHE A 226 5.57 20.26 2.27
C PHE A 226 6.76 19.96 1.34
N ASN A 227 7.03 18.70 0.99
CA ASN A 227 8.18 18.33 0.16
C ASN A 227 7.86 18.14 -1.32
N VAL A 228 6.62 17.77 -1.67
CA VAL A 228 6.24 17.46 -3.06
C VAL A 228 5.32 18.55 -3.62
N VAL A 229 4.20 18.81 -2.96
CA VAL A 229 3.18 19.73 -3.49
C VAL A 229 3.69 21.15 -3.56
N ILE A 230 4.32 21.67 -2.50
CA ILE A 230 4.91 23.02 -2.50
C ILE A 230 5.95 23.17 -3.61
N GLU A 231 6.83 22.19 -3.80
CA GLU A 231 7.86 22.22 -4.85
C GLU A 231 7.26 22.18 -6.26
N ILE A 232 6.25 21.33 -6.51
CA ILE A 232 5.53 21.30 -7.80
C ILE A 232 4.88 22.65 -8.08
N ILE A 233 4.15 23.20 -7.11
CA ILE A 233 3.43 24.46 -7.27
C ILE A 233 4.42 25.61 -7.51
N TYR A 234 5.54 25.64 -6.76
CA TYR A 234 6.61 26.60 -6.95
C TYR A 234 7.25 26.49 -8.35
N SER A 235 7.53 25.27 -8.83
CA SER A 235 8.10 25.05 -10.16
C SER A 235 7.17 25.47 -11.32
N ASN A 236 5.87 25.58 -11.03
CA ASN A 236 4.85 26.05 -11.96
C ASN A 236 4.61 27.58 -11.89
N GLY A 237 5.38 28.31 -11.07
CA GLY A 237 5.30 29.77 -10.97
C GLY A 237 4.07 30.29 -10.22
N ILE A 238 3.35 29.43 -9.50
CA ILE A 238 2.24 29.84 -8.65
C ILE A 238 2.81 30.53 -7.40
N ASN A 239 2.16 31.59 -6.94
CA ASN A 239 2.59 32.37 -5.78
C ASN A 239 2.73 31.49 -4.53
N ILE A 240 3.93 31.50 -3.94
CA ILE A 240 4.29 30.72 -2.76
C ILE A 240 3.37 31.01 -1.57
N MET A 241 2.81 32.21 -1.49
CA MET A 241 1.88 32.64 -0.45
C MET A 241 0.66 31.70 -0.33
N TYR A 242 0.03 31.35 -1.46
CA TYR A 242 -1.14 30.47 -1.46
C TYR A 242 -0.79 29.04 -1.01
N THR A 243 0.41 28.57 -1.35
CA THR A 243 0.87 27.24 -0.93
C THR A 243 1.12 27.16 0.57
N ILE A 244 1.71 28.21 1.15
CA ILE A 244 1.96 28.31 2.59
C ILE A 244 0.62 28.34 3.34
N ILE A 245 -0.33 29.15 2.86
CA ILE A 245 -1.68 29.22 3.44
C ILE A 245 -2.37 27.86 3.38
N GLY A 246 -2.40 27.21 2.21
CA GLY A 246 -3.03 25.89 2.05
C GLY A 246 -2.38 24.82 2.92
N GLY A 247 -1.05 24.79 3.00
CA GLY A 247 -0.30 23.88 3.88
C GLY A 247 -0.64 24.09 5.35
N ASN A 248 -0.72 25.34 5.80
CA ASN A 248 -1.04 25.66 7.20
C ASN A 248 -2.47 25.26 7.57
N ILE A 249 -3.45 25.47 6.67
CA ILE A 249 -4.83 25.00 6.86
C ILE A 249 -4.88 23.48 7.08
N VAL A 250 -4.11 22.71 6.29
CA VAL A 250 -4.06 21.24 6.47
C VAL A 250 -3.45 20.87 7.83
N VAL A 251 -2.44 21.59 8.31
CA VAL A 251 -1.88 21.39 9.65
C VAL A 251 -2.93 21.66 10.73
N ILE A 252 -3.66 22.77 10.64
CA ILE A 252 -4.74 23.12 11.59
C ILE A 252 -5.78 22.00 11.67
N LEU A 253 -6.34 21.60 10.52
CA LEU A 253 -7.40 20.59 10.47
C LEU A 253 -6.93 19.21 10.97
N SER A 254 -5.71 18.81 10.59
CA SER A 254 -5.14 17.51 10.96
C SER A 254 -4.91 17.39 12.47
N PHE A 255 -4.32 18.41 13.08
CA PHE A 255 -3.97 18.36 14.50
C PHE A 255 -5.16 18.63 15.42
N LEU A 256 -6.11 19.49 15.04
CA LEU A 256 -7.38 19.62 15.78
C LEU A 256 -8.21 18.33 15.72
N TYR A 257 -8.22 17.63 14.58
CA TYR A 257 -8.84 16.32 14.47
C TYR A 257 -8.18 15.28 15.39
N LEU A 258 -6.84 15.20 15.43
CA LEU A 258 -6.13 14.33 16.36
C LEU A 258 -6.40 14.68 17.82
N ALA A 259 -6.42 15.98 18.16
CA ALA A 259 -6.75 16.44 19.51
C ALA A 259 -8.17 16.02 19.90
N PHE A 260 -9.14 16.15 19.00
CA PHE A 260 -10.51 15.72 19.23
C PHE A 260 -10.63 14.21 19.47
N ILE A 261 -9.97 13.38 18.65
CA ILE A 261 -9.97 11.93 18.85
C ILE A 261 -9.27 11.56 20.16
N GLN A 262 -8.13 12.19 20.47
CA GLN A 262 -7.40 11.96 21.70
C GLN A 262 -8.24 12.31 22.93
N LEU A 263 -8.98 13.43 22.88
CA LEU A 263 -9.91 13.86 23.93
C LEU A 263 -11.04 12.85 24.14
N LYS A 264 -11.60 12.32 23.04
CA LYS A 264 -12.75 11.40 23.06
C LYS A 264 -12.38 9.98 23.50
N ASN A 265 -11.29 9.43 22.97
CA ASN A 265 -10.94 8.02 23.12
C ASN A 265 -9.97 7.77 24.29
N GLN A 266 -9.15 8.78 24.66
CA GLN A 266 -8.13 8.68 25.71
C GLN A 266 -7.30 7.39 25.62
N PRO A 267 -6.75 6.98 24.47
CA PRO A 267 -6.35 5.59 24.21
C PRO A 267 -5.32 4.98 25.19
N TYR A 268 -4.47 5.77 25.84
CA TYR A 268 -3.39 5.25 26.69
C TYR A 268 -3.88 4.92 28.10
N TYR A 269 -3.31 3.90 28.75
CA TYR A 269 -3.61 3.62 30.15
C TYR A 269 -3.16 4.72 31.11
N SER A 270 -2.15 5.52 30.72
CA SER A 270 -1.62 6.60 31.56
C SER A 270 -2.33 7.92 31.28
N ASN A 271 -2.92 8.51 32.32
CA ASN A 271 -3.55 9.82 32.24
C ASN A 271 -2.55 10.91 31.86
N THR A 272 -1.32 10.83 32.39
CA THR A 272 -0.24 11.76 32.05
C THR A 272 0.09 11.74 30.56
N VAL A 273 0.16 10.56 29.94
CA VAL A 273 0.46 10.39 28.52
C VAL A 273 -0.71 10.90 27.67
N ASN A 274 -1.95 10.62 28.06
CA ASN A 274 -3.10 11.17 27.33
C ASN A 274 -3.16 12.70 27.38
N ASN A 275 -2.93 13.28 28.57
CA ASN A 275 -2.88 14.74 28.74
C ASN A 275 -1.76 15.36 27.90
N TYR A 276 -0.57 14.75 27.91
CA TYR A 276 0.56 15.18 27.10
C TYR A 276 0.28 15.10 25.60
N LYS A 277 -0.19 13.94 25.09
CA LYS A 277 -0.51 13.78 23.66
C LYS A 277 -1.62 14.72 23.20
N PHE A 278 -2.67 14.90 24.00
CA PHE A 278 -3.71 15.89 23.72
C PHE A 278 -3.12 17.30 23.67
N ALA A 279 -2.30 17.66 24.68
CA ALA A 279 -1.70 18.98 24.76
C ALA A 279 -0.87 19.30 23.52
N ILE A 280 -0.07 18.36 23.05
CA ILE A 280 0.73 18.53 21.83
C ILE A 280 -0.16 18.74 20.60
N TYR A 281 -1.12 17.84 20.36
CA TYR A 281 -1.96 17.96 19.16
C TYR A 281 -2.79 19.23 19.17
N PHE A 282 -3.40 19.58 20.30
CA PHE A 282 -4.18 20.81 20.40
C PHE A 282 -3.28 22.04 20.24
N SER A 283 -2.13 22.08 20.89
CA SER A 283 -1.22 23.23 20.83
C SER A 283 -0.65 23.44 19.43
N ILE A 284 -0.30 22.38 18.69
CA ILE A 284 0.13 22.50 17.28
C ILE A 284 -1.01 23.06 16.43
N GLY A 285 -2.23 22.49 16.56
CA GLY A 285 -3.39 22.98 15.80
C GLY A 285 -3.73 24.44 16.09
N SER A 286 -3.77 24.84 17.37
CA SER A 286 -4.02 26.22 17.79
C SER A 286 -2.88 27.17 17.42
N PHE A 287 -1.63 26.73 17.51
CA PHE A 287 -0.48 27.54 17.13
C PHE A 287 -0.39 27.73 15.60
N SER A 288 -0.76 26.74 14.81
CA SER A 288 -0.93 26.90 13.36
C SER A 288 -2.02 27.92 13.02
N LEU A 289 -3.13 27.93 13.76
CA LEU A 289 -4.18 28.95 13.61
C LEU A 289 -3.66 30.35 13.94
N TYR A 290 -2.90 30.49 15.04
CA TYR A 290 -2.20 31.74 15.36
C TYR A 290 -1.24 32.17 14.25
N SER A 291 -0.42 31.24 13.74
CA SER A 291 0.53 31.49 12.65
C SER A 291 -0.18 31.93 11.36
N PHE A 292 -1.33 31.33 11.06
CA PHE A 292 -2.19 31.70 9.94
C PHE A 292 -2.71 33.13 10.07
N ILE A 293 -3.20 33.52 11.25
CA ILE A 293 -3.66 34.89 11.53
C ILE A 293 -2.50 35.89 11.38
N VAL A 294 -1.36 35.60 12.02
CA VAL A 294 -0.15 36.44 11.96
C VAL A 294 0.33 36.63 10.51
N TYR A 295 0.29 35.56 9.71
CA TYR A 295 0.68 35.60 8.30
C TYR A 295 -0.28 36.43 7.44
N ILE A 296 -1.60 36.25 7.60
CA ILE A 296 -2.61 37.04 6.88
C ILE A 296 -2.53 38.52 7.26
N SER A 297 -2.30 38.83 8.53
CA SER A 297 -2.12 40.19 9.01
C SER A 297 -0.77 40.82 8.60
N LYS A 298 0.12 40.07 7.93
CA LYS A 298 1.47 40.51 7.51
C LYS A 298 2.37 41.01 8.64
N ILE A 299 2.13 40.55 9.89
CA ILE A 299 2.94 40.89 11.07
C ILE A 299 4.03 39.83 11.30
N ASN A 300 4.09 38.81 10.45
CA ASN A 300 5.01 37.70 10.54
C ASN A 300 6.49 38.07 10.32
N SER A 301 6.77 39.28 9.81
CA SER A 301 8.11 39.86 9.72
C SER A 301 8.56 40.58 11.00
N SER A 302 7.66 40.82 11.97
CA SER A 302 8.06 41.47 13.23
C SER A 302 8.95 40.53 14.06
N GLN A 303 10.14 41.03 14.46
CA GLN A 303 11.05 40.27 15.33
C GLN A 303 10.37 39.92 16.67
N PHE A 304 9.60 40.85 17.23
CA PHE A 304 8.86 40.65 18.48
C PHE A 304 7.90 39.46 18.37
N VAL A 305 7.15 39.38 17.27
CA VAL A 305 6.22 38.26 17.01
C VAL A 305 6.98 36.95 16.85
N CYS A 306 8.13 36.96 16.17
CA CYS A 306 8.98 35.77 16.02
C CYS A 306 9.55 35.29 17.37
N ASP A 307 9.99 36.22 18.22
CA ASP A 307 10.60 35.92 19.53
C ASP A 307 9.56 35.44 20.56
N ILE A 308 8.34 35.97 20.55
CA ILE A 308 7.27 35.56 21.49
C ILE A 308 6.58 34.26 21.07
N SER A 309 6.65 33.87 19.79
CA SER A 309 5.95 32.70 19.26
C SER A 309 6.29 31.38 19.96
N PRO A 310 7.58 31.03 20.22
CA PRO A 310 7.92 29.85 21.03
C PRO A 310 7.31 29.88 22.44
N PHE A 311 7.24 31.06 23.06
CA PHE A 311 6.63 31.22 24.39
C PHE A 311 5.12 30.96 24.35
N ILE A 312 4.42 31.46 23.33
CA ILE A 312 2.99 31.19 23.11
C ILE A 312 2.72 29.69 22.99
N LEU A 313 3.58 28.94 22.27
CA LEU A 313 3.43 27.48 22.16
C LEU A 313 3.55 26.78 23.52
N ILE A 314 4.49 27.19 24.38
CA ILE A 314 4.65 26.64 25.74
C ILE A 314 3.40 26.93 26.59
N VAL A 315 2.86 28.15 26.52
CA VAL A 315 1.63 28.51 27.23
C VAL A 315 0.45 27.66 26.76
N LEU A 316 0.30 27.48 25.44
CA LEU A 316 -0.74 26.61 24.87
C LEU A 316 -0.60 25.16 25.36
N LEU A 317 0.62 24.62 25.43
CA LEU A 317 0.87 23.26 25.94
C LEU A 317 0.40 23.09 27.39
N ILE A 318 0.73 24.04 28.27
CA ILE A 318 0.35 24.01 29.69
C ILE A 318 -1.17 24.10 29.84
N LEU A 319 -1.82 25.04 29.13
CA LEU A 319 -3.27 25.22 29.17
C LEU A 319 -4.01 23.98 28.66
N SER A 320 -3.55 23.40 27.55
CA SER A 320 -4.15 22.22 26.94
C SER A 320 -4.01 20.97 27.81
N TYR A 321 -2.87 20.81 28.48
CA TYR A 321 -2.65 19.72 29.44
C TYR A 321 -3.65 19.81 30.61
N LYS A 322 -3.80 21.01 31.20
CA LYS A 322 -4.77 21.25 32.27
C LYS A 322 -6.21 21.05 31.80
N PHE A 323 -6.53 21.46 30.57
CA PHE A 323 -7.85 21.27 29.97
C PHE A 323 -8.23 19.80 29.83
N ASN A 324 -7.35 18.94 29.28
CA ASN A 324 -7.65 17.49 29.18
C ASN A 324 -7.78 16.84 30.56
N SER A 325 -6.92 17.22 31.51
CA SER A 325 -7.01 16.72 32.89
C SER A 325 -8.35 17.10 33.54
N PHE A 326 -8.79 18.35 33.38
CA PHE A 326 -10.09 18.80 33.84
C PHE A 326 -11.24 18.03 33.18
N TYR A 327 -11.20 17.87 31.85
CA TYR A 327 -12.19 17.14 31.09
C TYR A 327 -12.31 15.67 31.53
N GLN A 328 -11.17 15.00 31.71
CA GLN A 328 -11.12 13.62 32.17
C GLN A 328 -11.74 13.49 33.58
N ASN A 329 -11.32 14.33 34.52
CA ASN A 329 -11.84 14.32 35.88
C ASN A 329 -13.35 14.57 35.91
N LYS A 330 -13.85 15.51 35.09
CA LYS A 330 -15.28 15.77 34.94
C LYS A 330 -16.03 14.56 34.37
N THR A 331 -15.44 13.87 33.39
CA THR A 331 -16.03 12.68 32.78
C THR A 331 -16.12 11.52 33.76
N VAL A 332 -15.04 11.24 34.50
CA VAL A 332 -15.00 10.18 35.52
C VAL A 332 -15.99 10.47 36.65
N LYS A 333 -16.03 11.70 37.18
CA LYS A 333 -17.02 12.11 38.19
C LYS A 333 -18.46 11.92 37.71
N ARG A 334 -18.74 12.26 36.45
CA ARG A 334 -20.06 12.07 35.84
C ARG A 334 -20.44 10.58 35.76
N ILE A 335 -19.51 9.73 35.33
CA ILE A 335 -19.73 8.28 35.22
C ILE A 335 -20.07 7.71 36.59
N TYR A 336 -19.26 7.98 37.62
CA TYR A 336 -19.52 7.46 38.96
C TYR A 336 -20.81 7.97 39.56
N LYS A 337 -21.12 9.27 39.40
CA LYS A 337 -22.40 9.84 39.85
C LYS A 337 -23.58 9.10 39.21
N LYS A 338 -23.57 8.94 37.88
CA LYS A 338 -24.65 8.23 37.16
C LYS A 338 -24.72 6.75 37.52
N PHE A 339 -23.58 6.11 37.76
CA PHE A 339 -23.52 4.72 38.16
C PHE A 339 -24.15 4.53 39.55
N GLN A 340 -23.82 5.40 40.52
CA GLN A 340 -24.42 5.42 41.85
C GLN A 340 -25.93 5.69 41.81
N GLU A 341 -26.37 6.68 41.02
CA GLU A 341 -27.80 6.97 40.80
C GLU A 341 -28.54 5.73 40.27
N LYS A 342 -27.96 5.05 39.27
CA LYS A 342 -28.53 3.83 38.70
C LYS A 342 -28.58 2.69 39.72
N GLU A 343 -27.52 2.51 40.52
CA GLU A 343 -27.48 1.48 41.56
C GLU A 343 -28.51 1.74 42.66
N MET A 344 -28.66 3.00 43.09
CA MET A 344 -29.66 3.41 44.08
C MET A 344 -31.08 3.16 43.57
N ILE A 345 -31.38 3.53 42.31
CA ILE A 345 -32.68 3.26 41.68
C ILE A 345 -32.94 1.76 41.55
N ASN A 346 -31.93 0.97 41.21
CA ASN A 346 -32.07 -0.49 41.15
C ASN A 346 -32.31 -1.12 42.54
N LYS A 347 -31.66 -0.61 43.59
CA LYS A 347 -31.93 -1.04 44.98
C LYS A 347 -33.35 -0.69 45.40
N LEU A 348 -33.79 0.56 45.16
CA LEU A 348 -35.16 1.00 45.42
C LEU A 348 -36.19 0.15 44.67
N ARG A 349 -35.95 -0.17 43.40
CA ARG A 349 -36.83 -1.07 42.63
C ARG A 349 -36.91 -2.46 43.22
N LYS A 350 -35.79 -3.03 43.66
CA LYS A 350 -35.77 -4.35 44.30
C LYS A 350 -36.56 -4.32 45.62
N THR A 351 -36.36 -3.31 46.46
CA THR A 351 -37.09 -3.18 47.73
C THR A 351 -38.60 -2.96 47.50
N THR A 352 -39.00 -2.12 46.55
CA THR A 352 -40.41 -1.94 46.20
C THR A 352 -41.04 -3.23 45.67
N SER A 353 -40.35 -3.97 44.80
CA SER A 353 -40.85 -5.26 44.28
C SER A 353 -40.98 -6.35 45.36
N SER A 354 -40.08 -6.36 46.36
CA SER A 354 -40.16 -7.31 47.47
C SER A 354 -41.22 -6.92 48.51
N ASP A 355 -41.48 -5.62 48.67
CA ASP A 355 -42.51 -5.12 49.59
C ASP A 355 -43.93 -5.26 48.97
N GLU A 356 -44.07 -5.13 47.65
CA GLU A 356 -45.32 -5.46 46.92
C GLU A 356 -45.64 -6.96 47.00
N LEU A 357 -44.64 -7.85 46.98
CA LEU A 357 -44.82 -9.30 47.15
C LEU A 357 -45.13 -9.72 48.60
N LYS A 358 -44.88 -8.86 49.59
CA LYS A 358 -45.15 -9.12 51.03
C LYS A 358 -46.49 -8.56 51.51
N LEU A 359 -47.24 -7.86 50.65
CA LEU A 359 -48.61 -7.44 50.97
C LEU A 359 -49.54 -8.66 50.85
N SER A 360 -49.93 -9.22 51.99
CA SER A 360 -50.98 -10.23 52.03
C SER A 360 -52.28 -9.67 51.41
N PRO A 361 -53.05 -10.49 50.67
CA PRO A 361 -54.27 -10.05 49.99
C PRO A 361 -55.29 -9.40 50.95
N ASP A 362 -55.22 -9.70 52.25
CA ASP A 362 -56.11 -9.16 53.27
C ASP A 362 -55.82 -7.70 53.65
N LYS A 363 -54.59 -7.20 53.46
CA LYS A 363 -54.26 -5.77 53.70
C LYS A 363 -54.53 -4.88 52.48
N LEU A 364 -54.75 -5.45 51.31
CA LEU A 364 -55.12 -4.73 50.08
C LEU A 364 -56.62 -4.37 50.03
N LYS A 365 -57.50 -5.05 50.79
CA LYS A 365 -58.95 -4.75 50.76
C LYS A 365 -59.36 -3.38 51.32
N ASN A 366 -58.52 -2.70 52.11
CA ASN A 366 -58.95 -1.53 52.91
C ASN A 366 -58.35 -0.16 52.51
N LYS A 367 -57.65 -0.03 51.39
CA LYS A 367 -57.24 1.29 50.87
C LYS A 367 -57.79 1.48 49.46
N LYS A 368 -58.16 2.73 49.13
CA LYS A 368 -58.77 3.19 47.88
C LYS A 368 -57.93 2.86 46.62
N ILE A 369 -57.79 1.58 46.29
CA ILE A 369 -56.98 1.08 45.17
C ILE A 369 -57.61 1.48 43.83
N PHE A 370 -58.91 1.71 43.77
CA PHE A 370 -59.56 2.17 42.53
C PHE A 370 -59.10 3.57 42.08
N GLN A 371 -58.64 4.44 42.99
CA GLN A 371 -57.98 5.70 42.61
C GLN A 371 -56.51 5.49 42.18
N SER A 372 -55.86 4.40 42.60
CA SER A 372 -54.51 4.05 42.15
C SER A 372 -54.50 3.26 40.84
N VAL A 373 -55.55 2.50 40.50
CA VAL A 373 -55.66 1.80 39.21
C VAL A 373 -55.71 2.82 38.07
N GLU A 374 -56.44 3.92 38.24
CA GLU A 374 -56.49 5.02 37.25
C GLU A 374 -55.15 5.76 37.15
N ARG A 375 -54.39 5.82 38.25
CA ARG A 375 -53.02 6.35 38.27
C ARG A 375 -52.02 5.42 37.59
N ILE A 376 -52.16 4.11 37.78
CA ILE A 376 -51.34 3.05 37.15
C ILE A 376 -51.62 2.97 35.64
N THR A 377 -52.87 3.21 35.21
CA THR A 377 -53.22 3.22 33.77
C THR A 377 -52.86 4.53 33.08
N LYS A 378 -52.80 5.66 33.79
CA LYS A 378 -52.41 6.98 33.22
C LYS A 378 -50.92 7.29 33.34
N GLU A 379 -50.24 6.86 34.40
CA GLU A 379 -48.79 7.01 34.55
C GLU A 379 -48.08 5.91 33.75
N VAL A 380 -47.93 6.14 32.44
CA VAL A 380 -46.93 5.43 31.65
C VAL A 380 -45.58 5.72 32.30
N TYR A 381 -45.09 4.80 33.13
CA TYR A 381 -43.73 4.84 33.66
C TYR A 381 -42.78 4.77 32.47
N ILE A 382 -42.42 5.93 31.92
CA ILE A 382 -41.39 6.02 30.90
C ILE A 382 -40.10 5.62 31.60
N LYS A 383 -39.73 4.35 31.42
CA LYS A 383 -38.52 3.72 31.92
C LYS A 383 -37.34 4.37 31.20
N LYS A 384 -36.95 5.57 31.64
CA LYS A 384 -35.76 6.24 31.11
C LYS A 384 -34.54 5.53 31.68
N ASP A 385 -34.00 4.60 30.90
CA ASP A 385 -32.76 3.92 31.27
C ASP A 385 -31.63 4.96 31.41
N ILE A 386 -31.03 4.99 32.60
CA ILE A 386 -29.91 5.87 32.90
C ILE A 386 -28.69 5.35 32.14
N LYS A 387 -28.31 6.06 31.08
CA LYS A 387 -27.06 5.82 30.35
C LYS A 387 -25.90 6.32 31.20
N VAL A 388 -25.17 5.38 31.81
CA VAL A 388 -23.98 5.65 32.64
C VAL A 388 -22.87 6.19 31.76
N PHE A 389 -22.61 5.50 30.65
CA PHE A 389 -21.56 5.84 29.69
C PHE A 389 -22.14 6.59 28.49
N ASN A 390 -21.40 7.53 27.92
CA ASN A 390 -21.74 8.18 26.65
C ASN A 390 -21.14 7.41 25.47
N ASN A 391 -20.01 6.74 25.67
CA ASN A 391 -19.33 5.90 24.70
C ASN A 391 -18.68 4.70 25.41
N TYR A 392 -18.22 3.70 24.65
CA TYR A 392 -17.64 2.49 25.24
C TYR A 392 -16.22 2.68 25.80
N PHE A 393 -15.45 3.66 25.32
CA PHE A 393 -14.11 3.98 25.85
C PHE A 393 -14.15 4.49 27.29
N GLU A 394 -15.26 5.13 27.66
CA GLU A 394 -15.49 5.58 29.03
C GLU A 394 -15.56 4.42 30.03
N CYS A 395 -15.93 3.21 29.60
CA CYS A 395 -15.92 2.02 30.47
C CYS A 395 -14.50 1.72 30.97
N GLU A 396 -13.53 1.71 30.05
CA GLU A 396 -12.13 1.49 30.38
C GLU A 396 -11.55 2.68 31.16
N THR A 397 -11.88 3.90 30.75
CA THR A 397 -11.40 5.13 31.42
C THR A 397 -11.84 5.15 32.89
N ALA A 398 -13.06 4.70 33.17
CA ALA A 398 -13.58 4.58 34.53
C ALA A 398 -12.88 3.50 35.35
N CYS A 399 -12.26 2.49 34.73
CA CYS A 399 -11.60 1.38 35.43
C CYS A 399 -10.11 1.61 35.70
N ARG A 400 -9.52 2.71 35.23
CA ARG A 400 -8.06 2.99 35.36
C ARG A 400 -7.58 3.19 36.79
N PHE A 401 -8.47 3.43 37.76
CA PHE A 401 -8.09 3.52 39.17
C PHE A 401 -7.41 2.23 39.65
N LEU A 402 -7.68 1.08 39.00
CA LEU A 402 -7.02 -0.20 39.30
C LEU A 402 -5.50 -0.16 39.18
N ARG A 403 -4.95 0.78 38.42
CA ARG A 403 -3.49 0.94 38.36
C ARG A 403 -2.94 1.39 39.71
N HIS A 404 -3.66 2.24 40.43
CA HIS A 404 -3.21 2.81 41.71
C HIS A 404 -3.78 2.08 42.93
N ASN A 405 -4.94 1.44 42.81
CA ASN A 405 -5.56 0.65 43.86
C ASN A 405 -5.91 -0.75 43.33
N ARG A 406 -5.24 -1.79 43.84
CA ARG A 406 -5.40 -3.19 43.39
C ARG A 406 -6.13 -4.05 44.41
N ASP A 407 -6.83 -3.43 45.35
CA ASP A 407 -7.60 -4.14 46.37
C ASP A 407 -8.75 -4.92 45.75
N ILE A 408 -9.23 -5.93 46.47
CA ILE A 408 -10.32 -6.78 45.97
C ILE A 408 -11.63 -6.00 45.79
N GLU A 409 -11.87 -4.97 46.61
CA GLU A 409 -13.04 -4.09 46.47
C GLU A 409 -12.96 -3.25 45.19
N ALA A 410 -11.76 -2.73 44.90
CA ALA A 410 -11.46 -2.02 43.67
C ALA A 410 -11.69 -2.92 42.44
N PHE A 411 -11.28 -4.20 42.53
CA PHE A 411 -11.55 -5.21 41.51
C PHE A 411 -13.05 -5.47 41.30
N LEU A 412 -13.81 -5.63 42.39
CA LEU A 412 -15.27 -5.85 42.34
C LEU A 412 -16.00 -4.64 41.71
N LEU A 413 -15.58 -3.43 42.04
CA LEU A 413 -16.13 -2.21 41.43
C LEU A 413 -15.86 -2.18 39.92
N MET A 414 -14.63 -2.50 39.50
CA MET A 414 -14.29 -2.58 38.08
C MET A 414 -15.15 -3.62 37.35
N LYS A 415 -15.35 -4.81 37.94
CA LYS A 415 -16.19 -5.86 37.35
C LYS A 415 -17.62 -5.36 37.13
N LYS A 416 -18.22 -4.70 38.13
CA LYS A 416 -19.55 -4.08 38.02
C LYS A 416 -19.61 -3.01 36.93
N LEU A 417 -18.57 -2.17 36.79
CA LEU A 417 -18.50 -1.15 35.74
C LEU A 417 -18.44 -1.77 34.33
N PHE A 418 -17.65 -2.82 34.13
CA PHE A 418 -17.61 -3.52 32.84
C PHE A 418 -18.89 -4.30 32.55
N GLU A 419 -19.51 -4.93 33.54
CA GLU A 419 -20.83 -5.58 33.38
C GLU A 419 -21.88 -4.56 32.93
N GLU A 420 -21.90 -3.38 33.54
CA GLU A 420 -22.76 -2.28 33.13
C GLU A 420 -22.42 -1.79 31.70
N GLY A 421 -21.13 -1.68 31.37
CA GLY A 421 -20.68 -1.34 30.02
C GLY A 421 -21.11 -2.36 28.96
N ILE A 422 -20.95 -3.65 29.26
CA ILE A 422 -21.40 -4.78 28.43
C ILE A 422 -22.91 -4.73 28.23
N ASN A 423 -23.67 -4.47 29.30
CA ASN A 423 -25.13 -4.33 29.24
C ASN A 423 -25.56 -3.14 28.36
N GLN A 424 -24.84 -2.03 28.43
CA GLN A 424 -25.15 -0.82 27.66
C GLN A 424 -24.74 -0.93 26.18
N PHE A 425 -23.65 -1.65 25.87
CA PHE A 425 -23.10 -1.77 24.52
C PHE A 425 -22.90 -3.24 24.11
N LYS A 426 -23.98 -4.03 24.17
CA LYS A 426 -23.99 -5.49 23.92
C LYS A 426 -23.38 -5.94 22.59
N HIS A 427 -23.36 -5.06 21.58
CA HIS A 427 -22.84 -5.38 20.25
C HIS A 427 -21.37 -4.97 20.05
N GLU A 428 -20.73 -4.37 21.07
CA GLU A 428 -19.37 -3.85 20.96
C GLU A 428 -18.34 -4.82 21.56
N ALA A 429 -17.74 -5.64 20.71
CA ALA A 429 -16.78 -6.67 21.13
C ALA A 429 -15.55 -6.12 21.89
N ASP A 430 -15.17 -4.86 21.64
CA ASP A 430 -14.02 -4.24 22.30
C ASP A 430 -14.23 -4.17 23.83
N ILE A 431 -15.46 -4.00 24.33
CA ILE A 431 -15.72 -3.97 25.78
C ILE A 431 -15.46 -5.33 26.42
N TYR A 432 -15.93 -6.40 25.79
CA TYR A 432 -15.70 -7.76 26.27
C TYR A 432 -14.20 -8.09 26.30
N ILE A 433 -13.50 -7.72 25.23
CA ILE A 433 -12.04 -7.93 25.12
C ILE A 433 -11.33 -7.13 26.23
N MET A 434 -11.67 -5.86 26.44
CA MET A 434 -11.09 -5.04 27.50
C MET A 434 -11.35 -5.60 28.89
N ALA A 435 -12.59 -5.97 29.20
CA ALA A 435 -12.96 -6.58 30.46
C ALA A 435 -12.14 -7.84 30.73
N TRP A 436 -12.00 -8.71 29.72
CA TRP A 436 -11.19 -9.92 29.82
C TRP A 436 -9.72 -9.61 30.14
N TYR A 437 -9.08 -8.68 29.42
CA TYR A 437 -7.68 -8.32 29.67
C TYR A 437 -7.45 -7.65 31.03
N TYR A 438 -8.39 -6.84 31.52
CA TYR A 438 -8.32 -6.26 32.86
C TYR A 438 -8.41 -7.33 33.95
N ILE A 439 -9.35 -8.27 33.82
CA ILE A 439 -9.47 -9.36 34.80
C ILE A 439 -8.27 -10.31 34.72
N TYR A 440 -7.81 -10.65 33.51
CA TYR A 440 -6.61 -11.46 33.32
C TYR A 440 -5.37 -10.78 33.94
N SER A 441 -5.20 -9.47 33.77
CA SER A 441 -4.11 -8.71 34.39
C SER A 441 -4.19 -8.75 35.92
N MET A 442 -5.39 -8.65 36.50
CA MET A 442 -5.59 -8.76 37.96
C MET A 442 -5.30 -10.18 38.45
N LYS A 443 -5.80 -11.21 37.77
CA LYS A 443 -5.52 -12.62 38.08
C LYS A 443 -4.02 -12.89 38.09
N LYS A 444 -3.30 -12.41 37.06
CA LYS A 444 -1.85 -12.52 36.96
C LYS A 444 -1.14 -11.82 38.13
N PHE A 445 -1.54 -10.59 38.46
CA PHE A 445 -0.99 -9.87 39.61
C PHE A 445 -1.20 -10.63 40.93
N TYR A 446 -2.40 -11.17 41.17
CA TYR A 446 -2.68 -11.94 42.39
C TYR A 446 -1.95 -13.29 42.42
N LYS A 447 -1.74 -13.94 41.26
CA LYS A 447 -0.91 -15.16 41.13
C LYS A 447 0.56 -14.86 41.47
N GLU A 448 1.13 -13.79 40.91
CA GLU A 448 2.52 -13.38 41.15
C GLU A 448 2.80 -12.97 42.61
N ASN A 449 1.80 -12.49 43.34
CA ASN A 449 1.92 -12.08 44.74
C ASN A 449 1.41 -13.14 45.74
N ASN A 450 1.14 -14.38 45.30
CA ASN A 450 0.60 -15.46 46.14
C ASN A 450 -0.71 -15.10 46.89
N LEU A 451 -1.51 -14.18 46.35
CA LEU A 451 -2.79 -13.76 46.94
C LEU A 451 -3.98 -14.56 46.38
N LEU A 452 -3.78 -15.29 45.28
CA LEU A 452 -4.85 -16.01 44.60
C LEU A 452 -5.57 -17.03 45.49
N ALA A 453 -4.85 -17.67 46.43
CA ALA A 453 -5.40 -18.68 47.33
C ALA A 453 -6.35 -18.11 48.41
N LYS A 454 -6.34 -16.79 48.63
CA LYS A 454 -7.19 -16.13 49.64
C LYS A 454 -8.62 -15.85 49.15
N TYR A 455 -8.87 -16.01 47.85
CA TYR A 455 -10.12 -15.64 47.21
C TYR A 455 -10.62 -16.78 46.33
N ASP A 456 -11.93 -16.77 46.05
CA ASP A 456 -12.55 -17.75 45.17
C ASP A 456 -12.01 -17.62 43.73
N LEU A 457 -11.59 -18.75 43.16
CA LEU A 457 -11.11 -18.84 41.78
C LEU A 457 -12.20 -18.46 40.77
N GLU A 458 -13.48 -18.68 41.10
CA GLU A 458 -14.61 -18.29 40.25
C GLU A 458 -14.68 -16.78 40.03
N LEU A 459 -14.18 -15.99 40.97
CA LEU A 459 -14.13 -14.54 40.87
C LEU A 459 -13.32 -14.07 39.65
N PHE A 460 -12.28 -14.84 39.30
CA PHE A 460 -11.37 -14.60 38.19
C PHE A 460 -11.73 -15.40 36.93
N ASN A 461 -12.85 -16.13 36.92
CA ASN A 461 -13.30 -16.84 35.74
C ASN A 461 -13.93 -15.88 34.73
N CYS A 462 -13.35 -15.82 33.52
CA CYS A 462 -13.74 -14.88 32.46
C CYS A 462 -14.02 -15.57 31.12
N GLU A 463 -14.03 -16.89 31.08
CA GLU A 463 -14.22 -17.63 29.83
C GLU A 463 -15.55 -17.25 29.16
N ASN A 464 -16.59 -17.02 29.97
CA ASN A 464 -17.91 -16.59 29.50
C ASN A 464 -17.86 -15.24 28.75
N ILE A 465 -17.07 -14.27 29.23
CA ILE A 465 -16.94 -12.94 28.59
C ILE A 465 -16.33 -13.10 27.18
N LEU A 466 -15.32 -13.96 27.05
CA LEU A 466 -14.66 -14.21 25.78
C LEU A 466 -15.56 -14.99 24.81
N ASN A 467 -16.33 -15.94 25.31
CA ASN A 467 -17.34 -16.68 24.55
C ASN A 467 -18.42 -15.74 23.98
N SER A 468 -18.94 -14.82 24.80
CA SER A 468 -19.87 -13.79 24.32
C SER A 468 -19.22 -12.89 23.26
N ALA A 469 -17.94 -12.54 23.40
CA ALA A 469 -17.23 -11.77 22.39
C ALA A 469 -17.12 -12.50 21.05
N MET A 470 -16.91 -13.82 21.07
CA MET A 470 -16.78 -14.66 19.87
C MET A 470 -18.07 -14.75 19.04
N GLU A 471 -19.23 -14.52 19.65
CA GLU A 471 -20.53 -14.54 18.98
C GLU A 471 -20.81 -13.24 18.20
N LEU A 472 -20.04 -12.17 18.47
CA LEU A 472 -20.21 -10.87 17.82
C LEU A 472 -19.55 -10.83 16.44
N LYS A 473 -19.86 -9.76 15.69
CA LYS A 473 -19.20 -9.49 14.41
C LYS A 473 -17.79 -8.95 14.63
N LEU A 474 -16.79 -9.81 14.41
CA LEU A 474 -15.39 -9.50 14.64
C LEU A 474 -14.65 -9.09 13.37
N ASP A 475 -13.91 -7.99 13.45
CA ASP A 475 -12.90 -7.63 12.47
C ASP A 475 -11.58 -8.40 12.71
N MET A 476 -10.60 -8.19 11.83
CA MET A 476 -9.32 -8.90 11.90
C MET A 476 -8.57 -8.65 13.21
N ARG A 477 -8.60 -7.41 13.72
CA ARG A 477 -7.93 -7.05 14.96
C ARG A 477 -8.60 -7.72 16.16
N ARG A 478 -9.93 -7.65 16.26
CA ARG A 478 -10.67 -8.26 17.38
C ARG A 478 -10.50 -9.78 17.41
N LYS A 479 -10.53 -10.44 16.24
CA LYS A 479 -10.18 -11.87 16.14
C LYS A 479 -8.77 -12.14 16.63
N TYR A 480 -7.79 -11.31 16.27
CA TYR A 480 -6.42 -11.45 16.76
C TYR A 480 -6.33 -11.32 18.28
N LEU A 481 -6.98 -10.31 18.86
CA LEU A 481 -7.00 -10.09 20.32
C LEU A 481 -7.64 -11.25 21.08
N ILE A 482 -8.75 -11.79 20.55
CA ILE A 482 -9.43 -12.96 21.13
C ILE A 482 -8.58 -14.21 20.99
N ASN A 483 -7.97 -14.44 19.82
CA ASN A 483 -7.08 -15.58 19.61
C ASN A 483 -5.89 -15.54 20.58
N LYS A 484 -5.32 -14.35 20.82
CA LYS A 484 -4.25 -14.19 21.81
C LYS A 484 -4.73 -14.44 23.24
N ALA A 485 -5.94 -13.99 23.57
CA ALA A 485 -6.56 -14.29 24.86
C ALA A 485 -6.74 -15.81 25.07
N LEU A 486 -7.22 -16.53 24.05
CA LEU A 486 -7.35 -17.99 24.07
C LEU A 486 -5.99 -18.69 24.26
N THR A 487 -4.94 -18.23 23.59
CA THR A 487 -3.59 -18.80 23.79
C THR A 487 -3.09 -18.60 25.22
N TYR A 488 -3.40 -17.48 25.88
CA TYR A 488 -3.04 -17.29 27.29
C TYR A 488 -3.81 -18.23 28.22
N ILE A 489 -5.08 -18.51 27.93
CA ILE A 489 -5.88 -19.49 28.69
C ILE A 489 -5.29 -20.90 28.52
N GLU A 490 -4.89 -21.28 27.31
CA GLU A 490 -4.33 -22.60 27.04
C GLU A 490 -2.96 -22.81 27.72
N ILE A 491 -2.08 -21.81 27.64
CA ILE A 491 -0.79 -21.81 28.36
C ILE A 491 -1.03 -21.97 29.86
N GLU A 492 -1.97 -21.22 30.43
CA GLU A 492 -2.31 -21.31 31.86
C GLU A 492 -2.84 -22.70 32.25
N LYS A 493 -3.74 -23.29 31.43
CA LYS A 493 -4.27 -24.64 31.68
C LYS A 493 -3.16 -25.70 31.69
N ARG A 494 -2.18 -25.61 30.78
CA ARG A 494 -1.06 -26.58 30.70
C ARG A 494 0.02 -26.34 31.76
N GLU A 495 0.30 -25.09 32.14
CA GLU A 495 1.18 -24.79 33.29
C GLU A 495 0.67 -25.44 34.57
N ASN A 496 -0.64 -25.40 34.80
CA ASN A 496 -1.26 -25.99 35.99
C ASN A 496 -1.24 -27.53 35.99
N THR A 497 -1.21 -28.19 34.81
CA THR A 497 -1.23 -29.65 34.73
C THR A 497 0.16 -30.29 34.72
N MET A 498 1.15 -29.68 34.06
CA MET A 498 2.41 -30.36 33.77
C MET A 498 3.57 -30.00 34.72
N LYS A 499 3.50 -28.93 35.53
CA LYS A 499 4.66 -28.41 36.31
C LYS A 499 5.96 -28.27 35.48
N ILE A 500 5.85 -28.11 34.16
CA ILE A 500 6.97 -27.95 33.23
C ILE A 500 7.14 -26.46 32.91
N ASN A 501 8.36 -26.07 32.52
CA ASN A 501 8.68 -24.72 32.09
C ASN A 501 7.85 -24.31 30.85
N SER A 502 7.37 -23.06 30.82
CA SER A 502 6.42 -22.58 29.80
C SER A 502 6.91 -22.66 28.35
N GLN A 503 8.24 -22.67 28.13
CA GLN A 503 8.83 -22.69 26.79
C GLN A 503 8.77 -24.08 26.12
N ASP A 504 8.90 -25.17 26.88
CA ASP A 504 8.82 -26.53 26.35
C ASP A 504 7.36 -26.89 26.02
N ILE A 505 6.43 -26.40 26.84
CA ILE A 505 4.98 -26.51 26.63
C ILE A 505 4.57 -25.84 25.31
N GLU A 506 5.09 -24.65 24.99
CA GLU A 506 4.78 -23.93 23.74
C GLU A 506 5.23 -24.72 22.50
N SER A 507 6.39 -25.40 22.57
CA SER A 507 6.89 -26.22 21.46
C SER A 507 6.05 -27.49 21.23
N SER A 508 5.57 -28.12 22.31
CA SER A 508 4.69 -29.28 22.30
C SER A 508 3.29 -28.93 21.73
N ILE A 509 2.68 -27.84 22.21
CA ILE A 509 1.42 -27.30 21.67
C ILE A 509 1.55 -27.09 20.15
N LYS A 510 2.65 -26.45 19.72
CA LYS A 510 2.89 -26.16 18.31
C LYS A 510 2.99 -27.43 17.47
N LEU A 511 3.64 -28.48 17.96
CA LEU A 511 3.75 -29.76 17.25
C LEU A 511 2.38 -30.44 17.10
N GLU A 512 1.60 -30.53 18.18
CA GLU A 512 0.25 -31.10 18.16
C GLU A 512 -0.67 -30.32 17.22
N GLU A 513 -0.64 -28.99 17.28
CA GLU A 513 -1.45 -28.14 16.41
C GLU A 513 -1.07 -28.35 14.94
N LEU A 514 0.23 -28.45 14.63
CA LEU A 514 0.72 -28.71 13.27
C LEU A 514 0.31 -30.11 12.78
N LYS A 515 0.44 -31.15 13.61
CA LYS A 515 -0.01 -32.53 13.33
C LYS A 515 -1.49 -32.53 12.97
N LEU A 516 -2.32 -32.05 13.88
CA LEU A 516 -3.77 -32.03 13.76
C LEU A 516 -4.22 -31.20 12.54
N ASN A 517 -3.53 -30.09 12.25
CA ASN A 517 -3.76 -29.30 11.05
C ASN A 517 -3.37 -30.00 9.74
N ALA A 518 -2.32 -30.84 9.73
CA ALA A 518 -1.94 -31.62 8.54
C ALA A 518 -2.98 -32.72 8.27
N ILE A 519 -3.38 -33.43 9.32
CA ILE A 519 -4.37 -34.50 9.27
C ILE A 519 -5.76 -33.98 8.89
N LYS A 520 -6.21 -32.85 9.45
CA LYS A 520 -7.46 -32.19 8.99
C LYS A 520 -7.44 -31.92 7.49
N CYS A 521 -6.30 -31.50 6.94
CA CYS A 521 -6.17 -31.25 5.50
C CYS A 521 -6.11 -32.53 4.67
N HIS A 522 -5.51 -33.60 5.22
CA HIS A 522 -5.56 -34.94 4.66
C HIS A 522 -7.02 -35.43 4.57
N ILE A 523 -7.75 -35.41 5.69
CA ILE A 523 -9.16 -35.79 5.78
C ILE A 523 -10.01 -34.95 4.83
N HIS A 524 -9.81 -33.62 4.77
CA HIS A 524 -10.53 -32.77 3.82
C HIS A 524 -10.21 -33.13 2.36
N GLY A 525 -8.98 -33.53 2.04
CA GLY A 525 -8.62 -34.06 0.73
C GLY A 525 -9.42 -35.30 0.37
N LEU A 526 -9.41 -36.32 1.25
CA LEU A 526 -10.18 -37.56 1.09
C LEU A 526 -11.68 -37.27 0.98
N LYS A 527 -12.20 -36.36 1.80
CA LYS A 527 -13.62 -36.00 1.81
C LYS A 527 -14.07 -35.28 0.54
N GLU A 528 -13.24 -34.42 -0.03
CA GLU A 528 -13.54 -33.79 -1.32
C GLU A 528 -13.47 -34.80 -2.47
N ILE A 529 -12.59 -35.81 -2.38
CA ILE A 529 -12.56 -36.94 -3.32
C ILE A 529 -13.84 -37.77 -3.19
N LYS A 530 -14.22 -38.20 -1.97
CA LYS A 530 -15.49 -38.88 -1.68
C LYS A 530 -16.68 -38.10 -2.23
N ASN A 531 -16.75 -36.80 -1.91
CA ASN A 531 -17.84 -35.91 -2.34
C ASN A 531 -17.89 -35.73 -3.87
N LEU A 532 -16.73 -35.73 -4.54
CA LEU A 532 -16.69 -35.73 -6.00
C LEU A 532 -17.32 -37.02 -6.54
N PHE A 533 -16.93 -38.18 -6.02
CA PHE A 533 -17.45 -39.47 -6.49
C PHE A 533 -18.93 -39.70 -6.13
N THR A 534 -19.41 -39.28 -4.96
CA THR A 534 -20.85 -39.34 -4.61
C THR A 534 -21.69 -38.45 -5.52
N LYS A 535 -21.20 -37.25 -5.86
CA LYS A 535 -21.89 -36.38 -6.81
C LYS A 535 -21.83 -36.92 -8.25
N LEU A 536 -20.71 -37.49 -8.67
CA LEU A 536 -20.59 -38.15 -9.98
C LEU A 536 -21.57 -39.34 -10.10
N ARG A 537 -21.68 -40.15 -9.04
CA ARG A 537 -22.64 -41.27 -8.94
C ARG A 537 -24.10 -40.82 -9.05
N SER A 538 -24.47 -39.76 -8.34
CA SER A 538 -25.86 -39.26 -8.29
C SER A 538 -26.25 -38.39 -9.48
N SER A 539 -25.29 -37.92 -10.29
CA SER A 539 -25.60 -36.96 -11.34
C SER A 539 -25.95 -37.56 -12.69
N THR A 540 -27.18 -37.30 -13.10
CA THR A 540 -27.64 -37.45 -14.48
C THR A 540 -27.60 -36.13 -15.26
N ASN A 541 -27.51 -34.98 -14.55
CA ASN A 541 -27.66 -33.64 -15.12
C ASN A 541 -26.33 -32.94 -15.41
N SER A 542 -26.18 -32.46 -16.66
CA SER A 542 -25.00 -31.71 -17.10
C SER A 542 -24.77 -30.35 -16.43
N LYS A 543 -25.77 -29.76 -15.77
CA LYS A 543 -25.60 -28.52 -14.99
C LYS A 543 -24.76 -28.71 -13.71
N ASN A 544 -24.65 -29.95 -13.20
CA ASN A 544 -23.87 -30.25 -11.97
C ASN A 544 -22.36 -30.26 -12.20
N VAL A 545 -21.91 -30.27 -13.46
CA VAL A 545 -20.50 -30.19 -13.85
C VAL A 545 -19.78 -28.99 -13.23
N ALA A 546 -20.46 -27.83 -13.13
CA ALA A 546 -19.90 -26.63 -12.52
C ALA A 546 -19.41 -26.89 -11.09
N LEU A 547 -20.13 -27.73 -10.35
CA LEU A 547 -19.84 -28.10 -8.98
C LEU A 547 -18.64 -29.04 -8.89
N TYR A 548 -18.37 -29.85 -9.92
CA TYR A 548 -17.24 -30.78 -9.93
C TYR A 548 -15.91 -30.09 -10.13
N SER A 549 -15.90 -29.02 -10.94
CA SER A 549 -14.72 -28.18 -11.10
C SER A 549 -14.30 -27.56 -9.75
N SER A 550 -15.27 -27.13 -8.93
CA SER A 550 -14.95 -26.67 -7.57
C SER A 550 -14.37 -27.81 -6.71
N ASN A 551 -14.95 -29.01 -6.73
CA ASN A 551 -14.42 -30.16 -6.00
C ASN A 551 -12.98 -30.50 -6.42
N ILE A 552 -12.66 -30.60 -7.72
CA ILE A 552 -11.28 -30.84 -8.18
C ILE A 552 -10.33 -29.74 -7.70
N SER A 553 -10.75 -28.47 -7.79
CA SER A 553 -9.92 -27.37 -7.33
C SER A 553 -9.65 -27.45 -5.82
N SER A 554 -10.64 -27.89 -5.03
CA SER A 554 -10.51 -28.14 -3.60
C SER A 554 -9.59 -29.33 -3.32
N ILE A 555 -9.73 -30.44 -4.04
CA ILE A 555 -8.85 -31.63 -3.94
C ILE A 555 -7.40 -31.21 -4.18
N CYS A 556 -7.12 -30.53 -5.30
CA CYS A 556 -5.76 -30.08 -5.64
C CYS A 556 -5.21 -29.09 -4.59
N ARG A 557 -6.06 -28.20 -4.07
CA ARG A 557 -5.70 -27.29 -2.97
C ARG A 557 -5.31 -28.06 -1.71
N TYR A 558 -6.12 -29.02 -1.28
CA TYR A 558 -5.86 -29.80 -0.07
C TYR A 558 -4.68 -30.77 -0.23
N GLN A 559 -4.49 -31.38 -1.40
CA GLN A 559 -3.30 -32.15 -1.75
C GLN A 559 -2.02 -31.31 -1.55
N ASN A 560 -1.94 -30.16 -2.21
CA ASN A 560 -0.75 -29.30 -2.11
C ASN A 560 -0.53 -28.80 -0.68
N LEU A 561 -1.61 -28.47 0.04
CA LEU A 561 -1.53 -27.93 1.38
C LEU A 561 -1.13 -28.99 2.43
N ALA A 562 -1.73 -30.17 2.40
CA ALA A 562 -1.36 -31.29 3.26
C ALA A 562 0.08 -31.75 2.96
N ASN A 563 0.46 -31.89 1.68
CA ASN A 563 1.84 -32.20 1.30
C ASN A 563 2.85 -31.19 1.86
N SER A 564 2.53 -29.89 1.74
CA SER A 564 3.39 -28.82 2.29
C SER A 564 3.47 -28.85 3.82
N LYS A 565 2.39 -29.25 4.50
CA LYS A 565 2.35 -29.33 5.96
C LYS A 565 3.14 -30.53 6.46
N TYR A 566 2.89 -31.73 5.95
CA TYR A 566 3.64 -32.92 6.33
C TYR A 566 5.14 -32.75 6.07
N SER A 567 5.53 -32.27 4.88
CA SER A 567 6.94 -32.02 4.57
C SER A 567 7.57 -30.94 5.47
N HIS A 568 6.81 -29.93 5.90
CA HIS A 568 7.30 -28.94 6.86
C HIS A 568 7.52 -29.56 8.25
N ILE A 569 6.57 -30.36 8.71
CA ILE A 569 6.64 -30.97 10.04
C ILE A 569 7.79 -31.98 10.11
N ILE A 570 7.93 -32.85 9.11
CA ILE A 570 9.04 -33.84 9.04
C ILE A 570 10.40 -33.13 9.03
N ARG A 571 10.51 -31.95 8.41
CA ARG A 571 11.76 -31.16 8.43
C ARG A 571 12.05 -30.50 9.77
N GLN A 572 11.01 -30.12 10.52
CA GLN A 572 11.16 -29.39 11.78
C GLN A 572 11.26 -30.33 12.98
N PHE A 573 10.61 -31.49 12.89
CA PHE A 573 10.53 -32.52 13.92
C PHE A 573 10.83 -33.88 13.28
N PRO A 574 12.09 -34.14 12.89
CA PRO A 574 12.48 -35.39 12.22
C PRO A 574 12.22 -36.63 13.08
N ASP A 575 12.21 -36.47 14.40
CA ASP A 575 12.04 -37.56 15.37
C ASP A 575 10.57 -38.00 15.53
N ALA A 576 9.62 -37.27 14.93
CA ALA A 576 8.20 -37.61 14.98
C ALA A 576 7.83 -38.69 13.94
N THR A 577 8.20 -39.93 14.26
CA THR A 577 8.02 -41.12 13.38
C THR A 577 6.56 -41.38 13.01
N ASP A 578 5.63 -41.07 13.91
CA ASP A 578 4.18 -41.14 13.69
C ASP A 578 3.74 -40.29 12.48
N ILE A 579 4.29 -39.08 12.35
CA ILE A 579 3.96 -38.15 11.26
C ILE A 579 4.43 -38.66 9.91
N VAL A 580 5.59 -39.33 9.88
CA VAL A 580 6.13 -39.93 8.65
C VAL A 580 5.19 -41.03 8.15
N GLN A 581 4.65 -41.86 9.05
CA GLN A 581 3.67 -42.88 8.69
C GLN A 581 2.40 -42.26 8.09
N TYR A 582 1.84 -41.22 8.70
CA TYR A 582 0.65 -40.53 8.14
C TYR A 582 0.94 -39.82 6.82
N TYR A 583 2.16 -39.33 6.62
CA TYR A 583 2.55 -38.74 5.35
C TYR A 583 2.65 -39.79 4.23
N VAL A 584 3.15 -40.99 4.53
CA VAL A 584 3.16 -42.12 3.60
C VAL A 584 1.73 -42.47 3.19
N ILE A 585 0.80 -42.59 4.15
CA ILE A 585 -0.63 -42.83 3.89
C ILE A 585 -1.23 -41.71 3.03
N PHE A 586 -0.91 -40.45 3.31
CA PHE A 586 -1.36 -39.32 2.50
C PHE A 586 -0.84 -39.38 1.05
N LEU A 587 0.43 -39.78 0.87
CA LEU A 587 1.06 -39.88 -0.45
C LEU A 587 0.44 -41.00 -1.30
N THR A 588 0.07 -42.13 -0.69
CA THR A 588 -0.63 -43.22 -1.37
C THR A 588 -2.10 -42.84 -1.64
N ASP A 589 -2.81 -42.37 -0.61
CA ASP A 589 -4.27 -42.30 -0.65
C ASP A 589 -4.83 -41.04 -1.31
N VAL A 590 -4.12 -39.91 -1.18
CA VAL A 590 -4.59 -38.63 -1.73
C VAL A 590 -3.75 -38.21 -2.93
N MET A 591 -2.42 -38.39 -2.90
CA MET A 591 -1.55 -37.96 -3.99
C MET A 591 -1.34 -39.01 -5.09
N ASN A 592 -1.59 -40.30 -4.81
CA ASN A 592 -1.32 -41.42 -5.71
C ASN A 592 0.13 -41.39 -6.23
N ASN A 593 1.09 -41.19 -5.32
CA ASN A 593 2.52 -41.09 -5.61
C ASN A 593 3.31 -42.16 -4.83
N ASP A 594 3.16 -43.40 -5.27
CA ASP A 594 3.70 -44.59 -4.61
C ASP A 594 5.23 -44.57 -4.52
N GLU A 595 5.91 -43.96 -5.51
CA GLU A 595 7.37 -43.82 -5.52
C GLU A 595 7.88 -42.96 -4.35
N LEU A 596 7.23 -41.82 -4.08
CA LEU A 596 7.59 -40.99 -2.93
C LEU A 596 7.19 -41.65 -1.60
N ALA A 597 6.04 -42.32 -1.55
CA ALA A 597 5.59 -43.04 -0.36
C ALA A 597 6.60 -44.12 0.05
N TYR A 598 7.10 -44.89 -0.92
CA TYR A 598 8.14 -45.91 -0.72
C TYR A 598 9.45 -45.31 -0.22
N LYS A 599 9.85 -44.14 -0.74
CA LYS A 599 11.06 -43.45 -0.28
C LYS A 599 11.00 -43.07 1.21
N TYR A 600 9.85 -42.58 1.68
CA TYR A 600 9.70 -42.18 3.09
C TYR A 600 9.50 -43.38 4.02
N SER A 601 8.88 -44.47 3.57
CA SER A 601 8.73 -45.69 4.38
C SER A 601 10.05 -46.40 4.65
N LEU A 602 11.01 -46.35 3.71
CA LEU A 602 12.37 -46.88 3.90
C LEU A 602 13.21 -46.10 4.91
N GLY A 603 12.88 -44.83 5.15
CA GLY A 603 13.59 -43.95 6.10
C GLY A 603 13.19 -44.14 7.56
N ILE A 604 12.18 -44.98 7.85
CA ILE A 604 11.72 -45.25 9.22
C ILE A 604 12.67 -46.29 9.83
N PRO A 605 13.48 -45.95 10.85
CA PRO A 605 14.31 -46.95 11.53
C PRO A 605 13.40 -48.02 12.14
N LYS A 606 13.61 -49.29 11.77
CA LYS A 606 12.86 -50.41 12.34
C LYS A 606 13.17 -50.48 13.84
N ILE A 607 12.23 -50.04 14.67
CA ILE A 607 12.30 -50.21 16.11
C ILE A 607 12.16 -51.72 16.37
N ASN A 608 13.26 -52.34 16.81
CA ASN A 608 13.30 -53.75 17.20
C ASN A 608 12.42 -53.95 18.45
N ASN A 609 11.19 -54.43 18.27
CA ASN A 609 10.35 -54.94 19.35
C ASN A 609 10.83 -56.33 19.81
N GLN A 610 11.98 -56.37 20.47
CA GLN A 610 12.40 -57.50 21.30
C GLN A 610 12.67 -56.95 22.70
N ASN A 611 11.66 -56.99 23.57
CA ASN A 611 11.79 -57.07 25.04
C ASN A 611 10.41 -56.95 25.70
N SER A 612 9.65 -58.06 25.75
CA SER A 612 8.64 -58.27 26.80
C SER A 612 8.21 -59.74 26.83
N GLN A 613 9.11 -60.65 27.19
CA GLN A 613 8.73 -61.97 27.71
C GLN A 613 9.92 -62.53 28.51
N ASN A 614 9.97 -62.16 29.79
CA ASN A 614 10.76 -62.83 30.81
C ASN A 614 10.00 -62.72 32.13
N GLY A 615 9.50 -63.85 32.63
CA GLY A 615 8.77 -63.93 33.89
C GLY A 615 8.26 -65.35 34.20
N SER A 616 9.14 -66.14 34.83
CA SER A 616 8.90 -67.31 35.71
C SER A 616 8.28 -68.58 35.07
N SER A 617 9.07 -69.62 34.76
CA SER A 617 9.67 -70.66 35.65
C SER A 617 8.69 -71.77 36.08
N ASN A 618 8.78 -72.96 35.48
CA ASN A 618 9.35 -74.16 36.10
C ASN A 618 9.13 -75.42 35.24
N GLU A 619 10.20 -76.21 35.13
CA GLU A 619 10.33 -77.68 35.08
C GLU A 619 9.22 -78.47 34.33
N VAL A 620 9.56 -79.38 33.41
CA VAL A 620 10.16 -80.68 33.74
C VAL A 620 10.91 -81.26 32.53
N THR A 621 12.06 -81.85 32.84
CA THR A 621 12.91 -82.71 32.03
C THR A 621 12.23 -83.97 31.49
N SER A 622 12.47 -84.32 30.23
CA SER A 622 13.05 -85.64 29.90
C SER A 622 13.55 -85.69 28.46
N LYS A 623 14.73 -86.30 28.33
CA LYS A 623 15.47 -86.62 27.11
C LYS A 623 14.77 -87.76 26.37
N SER A 624 14.74 -87.70 25.03
CA SER A 624 15.26 -88.78 24.19
C SER A 624 15.33 -88.36 22.72
N ASN A 625 16.50 -88.61 22.15
CA ASN A 625 16.89 -88.42 20.76
C ASN A 625 15.89 -89.04 19.78
N ASP A 626 15.61 -88.35 18.68
CA ASP A 626 15.67 -89.02 17.38
C ASP A 626 15.94 -88.08 16.20
N LYS A 627 16.62 -88.66 15.22
CA LYS A 627 17.33 -88.09 14.09
C LYS A 627 16.42 -87.43 13.06
N ASN A 628 16.80 -86.24 12.56
CA ASN A 628 17.10 -85.97 11.14
C ASN A 628 16.98 -84.49 10.76
N ASN A 629 17.85 -84.09 9.81
CA ASN A 629 17.80 -82.92 8.91
C ASN A 629 18.52 -81.63 9.36
N SER A 630 19.85 -81.68 9.21
CA SER A 630 20.74 -80.52 9.19
C SER A 630 20.79 -79.85 7.81
N SER A 631 20.31 -78.60 7.79
CA SER A 631 20.97 -77.40 7.23
C SER A 631 21.64 -77.46 5.86
N LEU A 632 21.00 -76.82 4.88
CA LEU A 632 21.65 -76.28 3.69
C LEU A 632 21.85 -74.77 3.86
N ASN A 633 23.12 -74.38 3.90
CA ASN A 633 23.63 -73.07 3.51
C ASN A 633 23.20 -72.74 2.06
N ASN A 634 22.94 -71.46 1.74
CA ASN A 634 23.66 -70.76 0.66
C ASN A 634 23.22 -69.31 0.41
N ASN A 635 24.24 -68.45 0.47
CA ASN A 635 24.66 -67.43 -0.51
C ASN A 635 23.82 -66.20 -0.86
N PHE A 636 24.39 -65.08 -0.39
CA PHE A 636 24.40 -63.71 -0.88
C PHE A 636 24.89 -63.56 -2.34
N ASN A 637 24.52 -62.40 -2.93
CA ASN A 637 25.08 -61.70 -4.10
C ASN A 637 24.41 -61.88 -5.48
N ALA A 638 23.45 -61.00 -5.79
CA ALA A 638 23.38 -60.27 -7.08
C ALA A 638 22.16 -59.33 -7.10
N ARG A 639 22.36 -58.01 -6.93
CA ARG A 639 21.51 -56.94 -7.50
C ARG A 639 22.13 -55.56 -7.22
N LYS A 640 23.15 -55.22 -7.99
CA LYS A 640 23.77 -53.88 -8.01
C LYS A 640 24.13 -53.52 -9.45
N ALA A 641 23.12 -53.25 -10.27
CA ALA A 641 23.27 -52.61 -11.59
C ALA A 641 21.89 -52.12 -12.06
N LEU A 642 21.53 -50.86 -11.77
CA LEU A 642 20.43 -50.15 -12.43
C LEU A 642 20.46 -48.65 -12.08
N PHE A 643 21.62 -48.00 -12.17
CA PHE A 643 21.71 -46.54 -12.22
C PHE A 643 22.96 -46.13 -13.02
N SER A 644 22.83 -46.08 -14.35
CA SER A 644 23.77 -45.35 -15.20
C SER A 644 23.09 -44.83 -16.47
N SER A 645 23.10 -43.49 -16.59
CA SER A 645 23.14 -42.67 -17.81
C SER A 645 22.06 -42.82 -18.89
N SER A 646 21.24 -41.77 -19.05
CA SER A 646 20.54 -41.47 -20.30
C SER A 646 20.93 -40.06 -20.79
N ASN A 647 21.90 -40.02 -21.71
CA ASN A 647 22.15 -38.92 -22.64
C ASN A 647 22.79 -39.51 -23.91
N SER A 648 21.98 -39.85 -24.91
CA SER A 648 22.34 -39.69 -26.32
C SER A 648 21.11 -39.90 -27.21
N LEU A 649 20.93 -38.97 -28.14
CA LEU A 649 20.05 -39.10 -29.29
C LEU A 649 20.78 -39.90 -30.38
N GLY A 650 20.02 -40.73 -31.10
CA GLY A 650 20.29 -41.10 -32.48
C GLY A 650 20.81 -42.52 -32.71
N SER A 651 19.93 -43.41 -33.17
CA SER A 651 20.07 -44.15 -34.43
C SER A 651 18.95 -45.21 -34.55
N ASN A 652 18.23 -45.17 -35.67
CA ASN A 652 17.40 -46.28 -36.15
C ASN A 652 18.28 -47.49 -36.48
N GLN A 653 17.91 -48.69 -36.05
CA GLN A 653 17.60 -49.82 -36.95
C GLN A 653 17.05 -51.02 -36.17
N GLN A 654 16.12 -51.71 -36.84
CA GLN A 654 15.51 -53.01 -36.54
C GLN A 654 16.43 -54.05 -35.88
N SER A 655 15.91 -54.72 -34.84
CA SER A 655 15.73 -56.19 -34.88
C SER A 655 14.88 -56.71 -33.70
N ASP A 656 13.83 -57.42 -34.09
CA ASP A 656 13.13 -58.56 -33.52
C ASP A 656 13.01 -58.83 -32.01
N TYR A 657 11.74 -58.87 -31.60
CA TYR A 657 11.11 -59.81 -30.67
C TYR A 657 11.91 -60.35 -29.47
N SER A 658 11.83 -59.64 -28.34
CA SER A 658 11.80 -60.28 -27.02
C SER A 658 10.50 -59.93 -26.28
N SER A 659 9.60 -60.89 -26.25
CA SER A 659 8.26 -60.86 -25.67
C SER A 659 8.25 -61.10 -24.16
N THR A 660 8.86 -60.21 -23.36
CA THR A 660 8.76 -60.24 -21.89
C THR A 660 8.79 -58.83 -21.29
N SER A 661 7.70 -58.07 -21.51
CA SER A 661 7.30 -56.94 -20.66
C SER A 661 5.93 -56.41 -21.13
N GLY A 662 4.85 -57.13 -20.78
CA GLY A 662 3.48 -56.67 -21.04
C GLY A 662 3.17 -55.32 -20.37
N ILE A 663 3.84 -55.04 -19.25
CA ILE A 663 3.75 -53.78 -18.49
C ILE A 663 4.20 -52.57 -19.31
N GLY A 664 5.25 -52.69 -20.14
CA GLY A 664 5.75 -51.57 -20.96
C GLY A 664 4.81 -51.16 -22.09
N LYS A 665 4.11 -52.12 -22.71
CA LYS A 665 3.13 -51.84 -23.79
C LYS A 665 1.86 -51.19 -23.25
N GLU A 666 1.38 -51.61 -22.08
CA GLU A 666 0.23 -50.97 -21.43
C GLU A 666 0.56 -49.58 -20.90
N LEU A 667 1.74 -49.37 -20.29
CA LEU A 667 2.18 -48.04 -19.87
C LEU A 667 2.32 -47.10 -21.07
N ARG A 668 2.92 -47.55 -22.18
CA ARG A 668 3.02 -46.75 -23.42
C ARG A 668 1.65 -46.43 -24.02
N LYS A 669 0.70 -47.37 -24.02
CA LYS A 669 -0.68 -47.10 -24.46
C LYS A 669 -1.39 -46.10 -23.54
N LYS A 670 -1.23 -46.20 -22.21
CA LYS A 670 -1.76 -45.24 -21.23
C LYS A 670 -1.12 -43.85 -21.38
N ILE A 671 0.18 -43.77 -21.64
CA ILE A 671 0.88 -42.51 -21.89
C ILE A 671 0.41 -41.88 -23.22
N ASN A 672 0.26 -42.67 -24.28
CA ASN A 672 -0.20 -42.17 -25.58
C ASN A 672 -1.66 -41.71 -25.54
N SER A 673 -2.54 -42.42 -24.85
CA SER A 673 -3.93 -41.99 -24.67
C SER A 673 -4.04 -40.74 -23.79
N LYS A 674 -3.22 -40.63 -22.74
CA LYS A 674 -3.08 -39.41 -21.93
C LYS A 674 -2.60 -38.22 -22.76
N ASN A 675 -1.58 -38.42 -23.60
CA ASN A 675 -1.04 -37.37 -24.48
C ASN A 675 -2.05 -36.93 -25.55
N TYR A 676 -2.81 -37.86 -26.11
CA TYR A 676 -3.89 -37.56 -27.06
C TYR A 676 -5.03 -36.77 -26.42
N MET A 677 -5.50 -37.21 -25.25
CA MET A 677 -6.49 -36.47 -24.44
C MET A 677 -5.99 -35.06 -24.12
N MET A 678 -4.73 -34.94 -23.68
CA MET A 678 -4.11 -33.66 -23.37
C MET A 678 -4.07 -32.76 -24.61
N LYS A 679 -3.72 -33.27 -25.79
CA LYS A 679 -3.74 -32.51 -27.06
C LYS A 679 -5.15 -32.01 -27.39
N LYS A 680 -6.18 -32.86 -27.26
CA LYS A 680 -7.58 -32.51 -27.54
C LYS A 680 -8.12 -31.43 -26.58
N TYR A 681 -7.73 -31.47 -25.31
CA TYR A 681 -8.13 -30.47 -24.31
C TYR A 681 -7.32 -29.17 -24.36
N VAL A 682 -6.06 -29.22 -24.82
CA VAL A 682 -5.18 -28.05 -24.91
C VAL A 682 -5.43 -27.22 -26.18
N ASN A 683 -5.88 -27.82 -27.28
CA ASN A 683 -6.10 -27.11 -28.55
C ASN A 683 -7.05 -25.88 -28.46
N PRO A 684 -8.20 -25.93 -27.77
CA PRO A 684 -9.07 -24.76 -27.60
C PRO A 684 -8.39 -23.62 -26.81
N ILE A 685 -7.55 -23.97 -25.83
CA ILE A 685 -6.77 -23.00 -25.03
C ILE A 685 -5.69 -22.36 -25.91
N LYS A 686 -5.06 -23.13 -26.81
CA LYS A 686 -4.10 -22.61 -27.79
C LYS A 686 -4.74 -21.59 -28.75
N SER A 687 -5.97 -21.84 -29.21
CA SER A 687 -6.72 -20.88 -30.04
C SER A 687 -7.00 -19.57 -29.30
N LEU A 688 -7.39 -19.63 -28.01
CA LEU A 688 -7.57 -18.43 -27.19
C LEU A 688 -6.26 -17.68 -26.92
N LYS A 689 -5.15 -18.40 -26.73
CA LYS A 689 -3.81 -17.81 -26.62
C LYS A 689 -3.44 -17.06 -27.92
N PHE A 690 -3.79 -17.62 -29.08
CA PHE A 690 -3.58 -16.96 -30.36
C PHE A 690 -4.38 -15.65 -30.47
N ASN A 691 -5.67 -15.65 -30.09
CA ASN A 691 -6.48 -14.42 -30.06
C ASN A 691 -5.93 -13.37 -29.09
N MET A 692 -5.49 -13.79 -27.90
CA MET A 692 -4.82 -12.89 -26.94
C MET A 692 -3.57 -12.26 -27.56
N ASN A 693 -2.75 -13.07 -28.25
CA ASN A 693 -1.56 -12.56 -28.93
C ASN A 693 -1.91 -11.55 -30.02
N ILE A 694 -2.98 -11.74 -30.80
CA ILE A 694 -3.44 -10.76 -31.80
C ILE A 694 -3.72 -9.40 -31.16
N PHE A 695 -4.45 -9.36 -30.04
CA PHE A 695 -4.73 -8.07 -29.38
C PHE A 695 -3.51 -7.46 -28.69
N ILE A 696 -2.58 -8.29 -28.19
CA ILE A 696 -1.29 -7.79 -27.70
C ILE A 696 -0.51 -7.14 -28.85
N ILE A 697 -0.50 -7.77 -30.03
CA ILE A 697 0.12 -7.19 -31.23
C ILE A 697 -0.58 -5.89 -31.62
N LEU A 698 -1.91 -5.84 -31.59
CA LEU A 698 -2.68 -4.61 -31.86
C LEU A 698 -2.33 -3.49 -30.87
N PHE A 699 -2.23 -3.81 -29.57
CA PHE A 699 -1.81 -2.86 -28.54
C PHE A 699 -0.40 -2.31 -28.83
N ILE A 700 0.55 -3.20 -29.16
CA ILE A 700 1.92 -2.82 -29.53
C ILE A 700 1.92 -1.93 -30.77
N LEU A 701 1.07 -2.23 -31.77
CA LEU A 701 0.97 -1.47 -33.01
C LEU A 701 0.43 -0.05 -32.75
N VAL A 702 -0.67 0.09 -31.98
CA VAL A 702 -1.22 1.41 -31.62
C VAL A 702 -0.22 2.23 -30.81
N PHE A 703 0.46 1.60 -29.86
CA PHE A 703 1.53 2.25 -29.09
C PHE A 703 2.71 2.66 -29.98
N GLY A 704 3.07 1.84 -30.96
CA GLY A 704 4.07 2.18 -31.98
C GLY A 704 3.67 3.37 -32.84
N ILE A 705 2.41 3.43 -33.30
CA ILE A 705 1.87 4.58 -34.03
C ILE A 705 1.95 5.86 -33.19
N GLN A 706 1.56 5.79 -31.91
CA GLN A 706 1.64 6.92 -30.99
C GLN A 706 3.09 7.46 -30.89
N ILE A 707 4.08 6.56 -30.79
CA ILE A 707 5.50 6.94 -30.79
C ILE A 707 5.88 7.61 -32.11
N LEU A 708 5.51 7.04 -33.25
CA LEU A 708 5.83 7.59 -34.57
C LEU A 708 5.23 8.98 -34.79
N VAL A 709 3.96 9.18 -34.40
CA VAL A 709 3.29 10.50 -34.47
C VAL A 709 4.02 11.50 -33.59
N THR A 710 4.39 11.10 -32.37
CA THR A 710 5.13 11.95 -31.44
C THR A 710 6.48 12.38 -32.05
N VAL A 711 7.25 11.42 -32.57
CA VAL A 711 8.54 11.68 -33.24
C VAL A 711 8.37 12.59 -34.46
N TYR A 712 7.34 12.35 -35.29
CA TYR A 712 7.07 13.19 -36.46
C TYR A 712 6.81 14.65 -36.07
N ILE A 713 5.98 14.91 -35.05
CA ILE A 713 5.68 16.27 -34.64
C ILE A 713 6.91 16.93 -33.99
N PHE A 714 7.71 16.19 -33.21
CA PHE A 714 8.98 16.71 -32.68
C PHE A 714 9.97 17.08 -33.79
N ASN A 715 10.12 16.25 -34.82
CA ASN A 715 10.98 16.55 -35.97
C ASN A 715 10.49 17.81 -36.72
N LYS A 716 9.18 17.92 -36.96
CA LYS A 716 8.59 19.09 -37.60
C LYS A 716 8.75 20.36 -36.76
N THR A 717 8.65 20.22 -35.44
CA THR A 717 8.90 21.31 -34.49
C THR A 717 10.37 21.74 -34.50
N GLY A 718 11.30 20.78 -34.60
CA GLY A 718 12.73 21.05 -34.75
C GLY A 718 13.01 21.91 -35.99
N ALA A 719 12.48 21.51 -37.15
CA ALA A 719 12.61 22.27 -38.39
C ALA A 719 12.05 23.70 -38.26
N TYR A 720 10.85 23.87 -37.67
CA TYR A 720 10.30 25.21 -37.43
C TYR A 720 11.10 26.02 -36.41
N SER A 721 11.72 25.38 -35.42
CA SER A 721 12.58 26.05 -34.45
C SER A 721 13.87 26.58 -35.07
N GLU A 722 14.46 25.87 -36.02
CA GLU A 722 15.64 26.33 -36.77
C GLU A 722 15.30 27.56 -37.63
N VAL A 723 14.17 27.51 -38.34
CA VAL A 723 13.69 28.65 -39.14
C VAL A 723 13.32 29.83 -38.23
N LEU A 724 12.71 29.58 -37.08
CA LEU A 724 12.42 30.63 -36.09
C LEU A 724 13.71 31.28 -35.59
N ALA A 725 14.75 30.51 -35.28
CA ALA A 725 16.03 31.03 -34.80
C ALA A 725 16.70 31.97 -35.83
N LEU A 726 16.58 31.67 -37.13
CA LEU A 726 17.02 32.57 -38.21
C LEU A 726 16.18 33.85 -38.22
N ASN A 727 14.86 33.70 -38.22
CA ASN A 727 13.91 34.81 -38.39
C ASN A 727 13.84 35.74 -37.18
N MET A 728 14.26 35.28 -36.00
CA MET A 728 14.26 36.04 -34.76
C MET A 728 15.09 37.33 -34.84
N ASN A 729 16.13 37.37 -35.69
CA ASN A 729 17.01 38.52 -35.84
C ASN A 729 16.56 39.50 -36.95
N ILE A 730 15.53 39.14 -37.72
CA ILE A 730 15.08 39.94 -38.88
C ILE A 730 14.82 41.40 -38.51
N PRO A 731 14.07 41.73 -37.44
CA PRO A 731 13.76 43.14 -37.20
C PRO A 731 15.00 43.99 -36.89
N GLY A 732 16.11 43.36 -36.51
CA GLY A 732 17.31 44.00 -35.97
C GLY A 732 18.29 44.24 -37.10
N ALA A 733 18.38 43.27 -37.99
CA ALA A 733 18.98 43.47 -39.31
C ALA A 733 18.22 44.56 -40.09
N ILE A 734 16.88 44.60 -40.03
CA ILE A 734 16.05 45.64 -40.65
C ILE A 734 16.30 47.00 -40.03
N ALA A 735 16.27 47.13 -38.70
CA ALA A 735 16.56 48.40 -38.01
C ALA A 735 17.98 48.89 -38.32
N THR A 736 18.96 47.98 -38.33
CA THR A 736 20.36 48.28 -38.67
C THR A 736 20.50 48.72 -40.13
N ALA A 737 19.84 48.04 -41.06
CA ALA A 737 19.83 48.42 -42.47
C ALA A 737 19.17 49.78 -42.65
N ALA A 738 18.00 50.02 -42.04
CA ALA A 738 17.31 51.31 -42.11
C ALA A 738 18.17 52.46 -41.51
N PHE A 739 18.87 52.21 -40.41
CA PHE A 739 19.83 53.16 -39.84
C PHE A 739 20.99 53.45 -40.79
N ASN A 740 21.62 52.42 -41.35
CA ASN A 740 22.73 52.61 -42.29
C ASN A 740 22.28 53.25 -43.61
N VAL A 741 21.05 53.02 -44.08
CA VAL A 741 20.50 53.75 -45.24
C VAL A 741 20.35 55.24 -44.93
N ARG A 742 19.88 55.61 -43.72
CA ARG A 742 19.83 57.02 -43.29
C ARG A 742 21.23 57.64 -43.18
N LEU A 743 22.19 56.92 -42.62
CA LEU A 743 23.56 57.43 -42.53
C LEU A 743 24.25 57.50 -43.91
N LEU A 744 23.92 56.58 -44.81
CA LEU A 744 24.35 56.63 -46.20
C LEU A 744 23.81 57.88 -46.89
N SER A 745 22.52 58.20 -46.73
CA SER A 745 21.92 59.41 -47.31
C SER A 745 22.60 60.67 -46.78
N TYR A 746 22.89 60.76 -45.47
CA TYR A 746 23.68 61.87 -44.92
C TYR A 746 25.10 61.94 -45.48
N SER A 747 25.78 60.81 -45.66
CA SER A 747 27.13 60.81 -46.23
C SER A 747 27.16 61.29 -47.67
N LEU A 748 26.15 60.92 -48.46
CA LEU A 748 25.97 61.36 -49.84
C LEU A 748 25.69 62.87 -49.89
N MET A 749 24.75 63.33 -49.06
CA MET A 749 24.40 64.75 -48.93
C MET A 749 25.59 65.63 -48.52
N LEU A 750 26.47 65.12 -47.65
CA LEU A 750 27.66 65.84 -47.17
C LEU A 750 28.91 65.62 -48.05
N GLY A 751 28.83 64.80 -49.11
CA GLY A 751 29.97 64.45 -49.96
C GLY A 751 31.09 63.68 -49.24
N ASN A 752 30.81 63.00 -48.13
CA ASN A 752 31.83 62.34 -47.31
C ASN A 752 32.08 60.88 -47.72
N MET A 753 33.01 60.68 -48.65
CA MET A 753 33.30 59.39 -49.27
C MET A 753 33.83 58.31 -48.30
N LYS A 754 34.49 58.70 -47.21
CA LYS A 754 34.98 57.76 -46.19
C LYS A 754 33.83 57.06 -45.47
N TYR A 755 32.82 57.84 -45.05
CA TYR A 755 31.65 57.28 -44.38
C TYR A 755 30.70 56.59 -45.36
N TYR A 756 30.60 57.07 -46.60
CA TYR A 756 29.88 56.40 -47.68
C TYR A 756 30.32 54.93 -47.82
N GLY A 757 31.62 54.68 -47.99
CA GLY A 757 32.16 53.32 -48.11
C GLY A 757 31.87 52.44 -46.88
N LYS A 758 31.94 53.02 -45.67
CA LYS A 758 31.61 52.32 -44.41
C LYS A 758 30.14 51.87 -44.39
N TYR A 759 29.20 52.77 -44.67
CA TYR A 759 27.77 52.45 -44.59
C TYR A 759 27.31 51.57 -45.74
N ILE A 760 27.89 51.69 -46.94
CA ILE A 760 27.67 50.72 -48.02
C ILE A 760 28.18 49.34 -47.63
N GLY A 761 29.38 49.22 -47.05
CA GLY A 761 29.90 47.94 -46.58
C GLY A 761 28.97 47.28 -45.56
N ALA A 762 28.48 48.06 -44.59
CA ALA A 762 27.52 47.59 -43.59
C ALA A 762 26.17 47.17 -44.22
N LEU A 763 25.65 47.95 -45.19
CA LEU A 763 24.43 47.64 -45.90
C LEU A 763 24.55 46.39 -46.76
N LYS A 764 25.68 46.18 -47.46
CA LYS A 764 25.92 44.95 -48.23
C LYS A 764 25.94 43.72 -47.31
N GLY A 765 26.53 43.83 -46.11
CA GLY A 765 26.48 42.77 -45.10
C GLY A 765 25.06 42.48 -44.61
N ALA A 766 24.30 43.52 -44.23
CA ALA A 766 22.91 43.38 -43.80
C ALA A 766 22.01 42.84 -44.91
N LEU A 767 22.20 43.30 -46.15
CA LEU A 767 21.48 42.82 -47.32
C LEU A 767 21.80 41.35 -47.60
N GLY A 768 23.06 40.93 -47.52
CA GLY A 768 23.43 39.52 -47.68
C GLY A 768 22.73 38.62 -46.66
N TYR A 769 22.60 39.08 -45.41
CA TYR A 769 21.83 38.37 -44.38
C TYR A 769 20.32 38.34 -44.65
N LEU A 770 19.73 39.49 -44.99
CA LEU A 770 18.29 39.61 -45.22
C LEU A 770 17.84 38.90 -46.51
N ASP A 771 18.60 39.04 -47.59
CA ASP A 771 18.26 38.53 -48.92
C ASP A 771 18.59 37.04 -49.04
N ASN A 772 19.82 36.62 -48.73
CA ASN A 772 20.24 35.24 -48.99
C ASN A 772 19.78 34.26 -47.91
N LEU A 773 19.76 34.67 -46.63
CA LEU A 773 19.45 33.75 -45.52
C LEU A 773 17.97 33.78 -45.10
N ASN A 774 17.33 34.95 -45.11
CA ASN A 774 15.98 35.11 -44.56
C ASN A 774 14.89 35.26 -45.64
N SER A 775 15.18 35.77 -46.83
CA SER A 775 14.15 35.94 -47.88
C SER A 775 13.43 34.64 -48.24
N PRO A 776 14.11 33.48 -48.35
CA PRO A 776 13.43 32.21 -48.61
C PRO A 776 12.44 31.83 -47.50
N SER A 777 12.84 31.95 -46.23
CA SER A 777 11.99 31.58 -45.10
C SER A 777 10.82 32.54 -44.91
N VAL A 778 11.04 33.84 -45.10
CA VAL A 778 9.98 34.85 -45.00
C VAL A 778 8.95 34.63 -46.11
N SER A 779 9.39 34.39 -47.34
CA SER A 779 8.50 34.14 -48.47
C SER A 779 7.68 32.86 -48.30
N GLU A 780 8.26 31.80 -47.73
CA GLU A 780 7.57 30.53 -47.51
C GLU A 780 6.57 30.57 -46.34
N TYR A 781 6.93 31.20 -45.22
CA TYR A 781 6.18 31.06 -43.97
C TYR A 781 5.34 32.27 -43.56
N MET A 782 5.56 33.43 -44.17
CA MET A 782 5.02 34.74 -43.72
C MET A 782 4.20 35.47 -44.78
N ASP A 783 3.62 34.74 -45.73
CA ASP A 783 2.60 35.31 -46.62
C ASP A 783 1.27 35.48 -45.87
N ILE A 784 1.26 36.44 -44.95
CA ILE A 784 0.12 36.79 -44.11
C ILE A 784 -0.10 38.31 -44.17
N GLU A 785 -1.36 38.71 -44.20
CA GLU A 785 -1.73 40.12 -44.07
C GLU A 785 -1.38 40.63 -42.67
N VAL A 786 -0.79 41.82 -42.62
CA VAL A 786 -0.47 42.50 -41.37
C VAL A 786 -1.34 43.74 -41.27
N SER A 787 -1.83 44.03 -40.07
CA SER A 787 -2.68 45.19 -39.78
C SER A 787 -1.96 46.53 -39.93
N GLU A 788 -0.63 46.50 -39.96
CA GLU A 788 0.21 47.70 -40.01
C GLU A 788 0.49 48.05 -41.47
N ASN A 789 0.45 49.33 -41.80
CA ASN A 789 0.72 49.80 -43.15
C ASN A 789 2.10 50.46 -43.20
N LEU A 790 2.81 50.28 -44.32
CA LEU A 790 4.06 51.00 -44.57
C LEU A 790 3.80 52.20 -45.47
N ALA A 791 4.41 53.33 -45.13
CA ALA A 791 4.40 54.52 -45.98
C ALA A 791 5.24 54.27 -47.23
N ALA A 792 4.66 54.52 -48.40
CA ALA A 792 5.26 54.41 -49.72
C ALA A 792 5.31 55.81 -50.36
N PRO A 793 6.48 56.47 -50.39
CA PRO A 793 6.59 57.82 -50.93
C PRO A 793 6.40 57.84 -52.45
N VAL A 794 5.57 58.78 -52.94
CA VAL A 794 5.13 58.86 -54.35
C VAL A 794 5.77 60.03 -55.13
N GLY A 795 6.85 60.64 -54.61
CA GLY A 795 7.63 61.70 -55.27
C GLY A 795 7.84 62.97 -54.44
N TYR A 796 8.45 63.98 -55.04
CA TYR A 796 8.94 65.22 -54.38
C TYR A 796 7.83 66.04 -53.68
N TYR A 797 6.61 66.05 -54.22
CA TYR A 797 5.48 66.86 -53.75
C TYR A 797 4.18 66.06 -53.49
N ALA A 798 4.26 64.73 -53.40
CA ALA A 798 3.10 63.87 -53.18
C ALA A 798 2.97 63.44 -51.70
N TYR A 799 1.73 63.26 -51.25
CA TYR A 799 1.44 62.58 -49.98
C TYR A 799 1.92 61.13 -50.05
N ASP A 800 2.47 60.61 -48.95
CA ASP A 800 2.88 59.21 -48.87
C ASP A 800 1.64 58.31 -48.94
N ASN A 801 1.69 57.28 -49.78
CA ASN A 801 0.62 56.27 -49.85
C ASN A 801 0.84 55.22 -48.75
N TYR A 802 -0.20 54.81 -48.04
CA TYR A 802 -0.08 53.72 -47.06
C TYR A 802 -0.51 52.41 -47.72
N GLU A 803 0.45 51.53 -47.95
CA GLU A 803 0.19 50.23 -48.58
C GLU A 803 0.00 49.15 -47.52
N SER A 804 -1.13 48.43 -47.60
CA SER A 804 -1.38 47.19 -46.87
C SER A 804 -0.82 46.02 -47.68
N LEU A 805 0.39 45.60 -47.37
CA LEU A 805 1.05 44.46 -48.01
C LEU A 805 1.11 43.27 -47.05
N THR A 806 1.29 42.07 -47.58
CA THR A 806 1.63 40.92 -46.74
C THR A 806 3.01 41.14 -46.11
N LEU A 807 3.30 40.43 -45.02
CA LEU A 807 4.60 40.53 -44.34
C LEU A 807 5.75 40.15 -45.29
N ALA A 808 5.54 39.14 -46.14
CA ALA A 808 6.49 38.73 -47.16
C ALA A 808 6.71 39.80 -48.24
N ASP A 809 5.65 40.43 -48.74
CA ASP A 809 5.79 41.45 -49.78
C ASP A 809 6.36 42.76 -49.23
N SER A 810 6.00 43.14 -48.00
CA SER A 810 6.64 44.22 -47.25
C SER A 810 8.15 43.99 -47.10
N TYR A 811 8.55 42.75 -46.81
CA TYR A 811 9.94 42.35 -46.67
C TYR A 811 10.70 42.40 -48.00
N LYS A 812 10.10 41.90 -49.09
CA LYS A 812 10.68 42.00 -50.44
C LYS A 812 10.83 43.47 -50.87
N LYS A 813 9.82 44.30 -50.61
CA LYS A 813 9.86 45.74 -50.90
C LYS A 813 10.98 46.43 -50.13
N PHE A 814 11.15 46.11 -48.85
CA PHE A 814 12.28 46.58 -48.04
C PHE A 814 13.64 46.22 -48.69
N ILE A 815 13.84 44.95 -49.05
CA ILE A 815 15.07 44.48 -49.71
C ILE A 815 15.33 45.22 -51.02
N THR A 816 14.32 45.36 -51.86
CA THR A 816 14.43 46.07 -53.15
C THR A 816 14.86 47.52 -52.94
N ASN A 817 14.27 48.20 -51.96
CA ASN A 817 14.66 49.58 -51.63
C ASN A 817 16.09 49.67 -51.07
N VAL A 818 16.55 48.70 -50.28
CA VAL A 818 17.96 48.63 -49.83
C VAL A 818 18.90 48.44 -51.01
N LYS A 819 18.58 47.52 -51.94
CA LYS A 819 19.37 47.27 -53.16
C LYS A 819 19.52 48.55 -53.99
N TYR A 820 18.43 49.31 -54.12
CA TYR A 820 18.44 50.58 -54.81
C TYR A 820 19.38 51.58 -54.13
N CYS A 821 19.25 51.77 -52.80
CA CYS A 821 20.12 52.68 -52.04
C CYS A 821 21.61 52.30 -52.11
N ILE A 822 21.95 51.01 -52.15
CA ILE A 822 23.34 50.55 -52.29
C ILE A 822 23.92 50.90 -53.67
N ASN A 823 23.10 50.84 -54.72
CA ASN A 823 23.50 51.13 -56.09
C ASN A 823 23.51 52.62 -56.42
N ARG A 824 23.12 53.48 -55.47
CA ARG A 824 23.09 54.93 -55.68
C ARG A 824 24.52 55.50 -55.70
N GLU A 825 24.86 56.09 -56.84
CA GLU A 825 26.12 56.82 -57.04
C GLU A 825 26.16 58.13 -56.22
N PRO A 826 27.35 58.71 -55.98
CA PRO A 826 27.49 60.07 -55.43
C PRO A 826 26.71 61.12 -56.23
N LEU A 827 26.45 62.28 -55.59
CA LEU A 827 25.80 63.42 -56.24
C LEU A 827 26.51 63.80 -57.54
N ARG A 828 25.76 63.88 -58.62
CA ARG A 828 26.22 64.45 -59.88
C ARG A 828 26.23 65.98 -59.77
N VAL A 829 27.01 66.64 -60.64
CA VAL A 829 27.20 68.11 -60.60
C VAL A 829 25.88 68.89 -60.76
N ASN A 830 24.86 68.27 -61.36
CA ASN A 830 23.52 68.84 -61.56
C ASN A 830 22.49 68.43 -60.49
N GLU A 831 22.89 67.67 -59.47
CA GLU A 831 22.01 67.22 -58.39
C GLU A 831 22.24 68.06 -57.13
N THR A 832 21.14 68.36 -56.44
CA THR A 832 21.14 69.08 -55.16
C THR A 832 20.96 68.11 -53.99
N LEU A 833 21.24 68.59 -52.78
CA LEU A 833 21.01 67.84 -51.54
C LEU A 833 19.55 67.39 -51.38
N PHE A 834 18.60 68.20 -51.88
CA PHE A 834 17.18 67.87 -51.85
C PHE A 834 16.85 66.65 -52.72
N ASP A 835 17.61 66.41 -53.79
CA ASP A 835 17.35 65.27 -54.69
C ASP A 835 17.59 63.92 -54.02
N ILE A 836 18.53 63.85 -53.05
CA ILE A 836 18.71 62.67 -52.20
C ILE A 836 17.62 62.59 -51.13
N LEU A 837 17.28 63.73 -50.50
CA LEU A 837 16.33 63.76 -49.38
C LEU A 837 14.93 63.32 -49.82
N TYR A 838 14.52 63.74 -51.02
CA TYR A 838 13.21 63.44 -51.60
C TYR A 838 13.21 62.20 -52.52
N GLU A 839 14.36 61.54 -52.68
CA GLU A 839 14.44 60.28 -53.40
C GLU A 839 13.53 59.25 -52.71
N PRO A 840 12.56 58.63 -53.43
CA PRO A 840 11.54 57.77 -52.82
C PRO A 840 12.14 56.65 -51.96
N HIS A 841 13.27 56.09 -52.38
CA HIS A 841 13.93 54.99 -51.69
C HIS A 841 14.52 55.44 -50.35
N PHE A 842 15.22 56.58 -50.27
CA PHE A 842 15.71 57.11 -48.98
C PHE A 842 14.56 57.59 -48.09
N ARG A 843 13.56 58.28 -48.65
CA ARG A 843 12.37 58.73 -47.92
C ARG A 843 11.58 57.57 -47.32
N TYR A 844 11.50 56.42 -48.01
CA TYR A 844 10.87 55.20 -47.51
C TYR A 844 11.48 54.75 -46.17
N PHE A 845 12.82 54.75 -46.04
CA PHE A 845 13.46 54.42 -44.78
C PHE A 845 13.32 55.52 -43.73
N ILE A 846 13.39 56.80 -44.12
CA ILE A 846 13.25 57.91 -43.18
C ILE A 846 11.89 57.88 -42.48
N VAL A 847 10.81 57.69 -43.24
CA VAL A 847 9.44 57.70 -42.71
C VAL A 847 9.17 56.45 -41.87
N ASN A 848 9.45 55.26 -42.39
CA ASN A 848 9.08 54.00 -41.71
C ASN A 848 10.03 53.59 -40.58
N SER A 849 11.30 54.03 -40.56
CA SER A 849 12.29 53.61 -39.54
C SER A 849 12.03 54.15 -38.14
N LYS A 850 11.09 55.07 -37.98
CA LYS A 850 10.74 55.65 -36.67
C LYS A 850 9.89 54.71 -35.82
N ARG A 851 9.05 53.89 -36.45
CA ARG A 851 8.09 53.01 -35.75
C ARG A 851 7.57 51.86 -36.64
N ASP A 852 7.24 52.15 -37.89
CA ASP A 852 6.42 51.26 -38.71
C ASP A 852 7.15 49.97 -39.10
N PHE A 853 8.46 50.05 -39.36
CA PHE A 853 9.27 48.85 -39.58
C PHE A 853 9.33 47.94 -38.34
N ASP A 854 9.46 48.49 -37.14
CA ASP A 854 9.53 47.68 -35.93
C ASP A 854 8.19 46.98 -35.66
N LEU A 855 7.08 47.69 -35.82
CA LEU A 855 5.74 47.12 -35.67
C LEU A 855 5.48 46.02 -36.71
N MET A 856 5.72 46.31 -37.99
CA MET A 856 5.51 45.39 -39.09
C MET A 856 6.36 44.13 -38.93
N PHE A 857 7.68 44.28 -38.79
CA PHE A 857 8.59 43.14 -38.82
C PHE A 857 8.72 42.42 -37.48
N SER A 858 8.27 42.99 -36.36
CA SER A 858 8.13 42.23 -35.10
C SER A 858 7.21 41.01 -35.25
N GLN A 859 6.27 41.05 -36.20
CA GLN A 859 5.37 39.94 -36.51
C GLN A 859 6.11 38.72 -37.06
N CYS A 860 7.28 38.89 -37.69
CA CYS A 860 8.12 37.77 -38.18
C CYS A 860 8.44 36.76 -37.07
N LYS A 861 8.57 37.23 -35.82
CA LYS A 861 8.84 36.40 -34.64
C LYS A 861 7.60 35.61 -34.20
N LYS A 862 6.41 36.21 -34.32
CA LYS A 862 5.13 35.66 -33.81
C LYS A 862 4.56 34.57 -34.70
N VAL A 863 4.71 34.66 -36.03
CA VAL A 863 4.11 33.71 -36.99
C VAL A 863 4.57 32.28 -36.75
N LEU A 864 5.89 32.05 -36.71
CA LEU A 864 6.47 30.72 -36.51
C LEU A 864 6.30 30.23 -35.07
N TYR A 865 6.42 31.13 -34.08
CA TYR A 865 6.13 30.83 -32.68
C TYR A 865 4.71 30.25 -32.51
N ASN A 866 3.70 30.91 -33.09
CA ASN A 866 2.31 30.45 -33.04
C ASN A 866 2.11 29.10 -33.77
N LYS A 867 2.81 28.87 -34.90
CA LYS A 867 2.79 27.57 -35.58
C LYS A 867 3.37 26.46 -34.70
N ILE A 868 4.47 26.72 -33.99
CA ILE A 868 5.08 25.75 -33.06
C ILE A 868 4.16 25.45 -31.87
N ILE A 869 3.54 26.46 -31.26
CA ILE A 869 2.59 26.24 -30.16
C ILE A 869 1.40 25.40 -30.61
N LYS A 870 0.83 25.68 -31.78
CA LYS A 870 -0.25 24.87 -32.36
C LYS A 870 0.15 23.41 -32.55
N LEU A 871 1.40 23.12 -32.95
CA LEU A 871 1.88 21.74 -33.04
C LEU A 871 1.94 21.05 -31.68
N PHE A 872 2.35 21.74 -30.62
CA PHE A 872 2.32 21.19 -29.26
C PHE A 872 0.90 20.97 -28.75
N ASP A 873 -0.04 21.86 -29.05
CA ASP A 873 -1.46 21.64 -28.72
C ASP A 873 -2.01 20.40 -29.46
N ILE A 874 -1.59 20.16 -30.72
CA ILE A 874 -1.92 18.94 -31.46
C ILE A 874 -1.28 17.70 -30.80
N ILE A 875 -0.03 17.77 -30.33
CA ILE A 875 0.61 16.67 -29.57
C ILE A 875 -0.22 16.35 -28.32
N ASP A 876 -0.50 17.36 -27.50
CA ASP A 876 -1.19 17.18 -26.23
C ASP A 876 -2.59 16.55 -26.46
N THR A 877 -3.29 16.98 -27.52
CA THR A 877 -4.60 16.45 -27.92
C THR A 877 -4.52 15.02 -28.48
N THR A 878 -3.65 14.76 -29.45
CA THR A 878 -3.49 13.43 -30.07
C THR A 878 -3.02 12.39 -29.05
N PHE A 879 -2.11 12.79 -28.16
CA PHE A 879 -1.63 11.96 -27.07
C PHE A 879 -2.78 11.52 -26.15
N PHE A 880 -3.65 12.45 -25.75
CA PHE A 880 -4.81 12.14 -24.91
C PHE A 880 -5.77 11.16 -25.61
N ILE A 881 -5.99 11.32 -26.92
CA ILE A 881 -6.80 10.40 -27.73
C ILE A 881 -6.19 8.99 -27.73
N PHE A 882 -4.88 8.85 -27.97
CA PHE A 882 -4.20 7.54 -27.95
C PHE A 882 -4.29 6.85 -26.58
N GLN A 883 -4.16 7.62 -25.49
CA GLN A 883 -4.30 7.10 -24.13
C GLN A 883 -5.68 6.49 -23.88
N ILE A 884 -6.74 7.17 -24.32
CA ILE A 884 -8.11 6.64 -24.24
C ILE A 884 -8.25 5.36 -25.06
N VAL A 885 -7.75 5.35 -26.29
CA VAL A 885 -7.80 4.16 -27.18
C VAL A 885 -7.06 2.97 -26.57
N LEU A 886 -5.87 3.17 -26.00
CA LEU A 886 -5.10 2.10 -25.35
C LEU A 886 -5.85 1.54 -24.13
N ILE A 887 -6.48 2.38 -23.32
CA ILE A 887 -7.32 1.94 -22.19
C ILE A 887 -8.49 1.10 -22.70
N ILE A 888 -9.17 1.51 -23.77
CA ILE A 888 -10.26 0.75 -24.39
C ILE A 888 -9.76 -0.61 -24.89
N ILE A 889 -8.61 -0.67 -25.55
CA ILE A 889 -8.01 -1.94 -26.02
C ILE A 889 -7.70 -2.86 -24.84
N ILE A 890 -7.16 -2.34 -23.73
CA ILE A 890 -6.89 -3.13 -22.52
C ILE A 890 -8.19 -3.72 -21.95
N LEU A 891 -9.26 -2.92 -21.86
CA LEU A 891 -10.57 -3.39 -21.42
C LEU A 891 -11.14 -4.44 -22.38
N TYR A 892 -10.93 -4.28 -23.68
CA TYR A 892 -11.37 -5.22 -24.70
C TYR A 892 -10.61 -6.55 -24.65
N ILE A 893 -9.28 -6.51 -24.44
CA ILE A 893 -8.46 -7.68 -24.15
C ILE A 893 -9.02 -8.41 -22.93
N ALA A 894 -9.36 -7.68 -21.87
CA ALA A 894 -9.94 -8.27 -20.66
C ALA A 894 -11.25 -8.99 -20.97
N TYR A 895 -12.11 -8.38 -21.78
CA TYR A 895 -13.42 -8.93 -22.14
C TYR A 895 -13.29 -10.17 -23.04
N ILE A 896 -12.53 -10.09 -24.13
CA ILE A 896 -12.42 -11.15 -25.14
C ILE A 896 -11.57 -12.33 -24.68
N THR A 897 -10.58 -12.14 -23.83
CA THR A 897 -9.74 -13.27 -23.42
C THR A 897 -10.34 -14.02 -22.25
N PHE A 898 -10.79 -13.32 -21.20
CA PHE A 898 -11.19 -13.97 -19.95
C PHE A 898 -12.57 -14.62 -20.03
N ILE A 899 -13.55 -14.00 -20.70
CA ILE A 899 -14.91 -14.57 -20.77
C ILE A 899 -14.93 -15.87 -21.60
N PRO A 900 -14.35 -15.92 -22.81
CA PRO A 900 -14.30 -17.14 -23.61
C PRO A 900 -13.40 -18.21 -23.00
N LEU A 901 -12.27 -17.84 -22.38
CA LEU A 901 -11.43 -18.80 -21.66
C LEU A 901 -12.23 -19.50 -20.56
N LYS A 902 -12.99 -18.74 -19.77
CA LYS A 902 -13.88 -19.32 -18.77
C LYS A 902 -14.91 -20.27 -19.40
N LYS A 903 -15.55 -19.89 -20.51
CA LYS A 903 -16.52 -20.73 -21.24
C LYS A 903 -15.90 -22.02 -21.78
N VAL A 904 -14.70 -21.93 -22.38
CA VAL A 904 -13.98 -23.06 -22.97
C VAL A 904 -13.49 -24.03 -21.90
N THR A 905 -12.88 -23.52 -20.82
CA THR A 905 -12.46 -24.35 -19.68
C THR A 905 -13.67 -25.05 -19.05
N TYR A 906 -14.81 -24.36 -18.93
CA TYR A 906 -16.06 -24.95 -18.46
C TYR A 906 -16.54 -26.09 -19.37
N LYS A 907 -16.54 -25.87 -20.69
CA LYS A 907 -16.93 -26.89 -21.69
C LYS A 907 -16.01 -28.11 -21.67
N ILE A 908 -14.69 -27.90 -21.59
CA ILE A 908 -13.69 -28.97 -21.47
C ILE A 908 -13.93 -29.78 -20.21
N SER A 909 -14.07 -29.10 -19.07
CA SER A 909 -14.37 -29.74 -17.79
C SER A 909 -15.67 -30.55 -17.86
N SER A 910 -16.72 -30.00 -18.48
CA SER A 910 -17.98 -30.70 -18.71
C SER A 910 -17.84 -31.98 -19.49
N ASN A 911 -17.05 -31.96 -20.55
CA ASN A 911 -16.85 -33.14 -21.39
C ASN A 911 -16.03 -34.21 -20.67
N ALA A 912 -14.99 -33.80 -19.94
CA ALA A 912 -14.20 -34.72 -19.12
C ALA A 912 -15.06 -35.41 -18.04
N PHE A 913 -15.89 -34.64 -17.33
CA PHE A 913 -16.78 -35.20 -16.31
C PHE A 913 -17.89 -36.09 -16.87
N ARG A 914 -18.38 -35.82 -18.08
CA ARG A 914 -19.35 -36.71 -18.75
C ARG A 914 -18.80 -38.11 -19.02
N MET A 915 -17.47 -38.28 -19.14
CA MET A 915 -16.88 -39.63 -19.32
C MET A 915 -17.05 -40.53 -18.09
N PHE A 916 -17.26 -39.95 -16.90
CA PHE A 916 -17.54 -40.74 -15.69
C PHE A 916 -18.92 -41.41 -15.73
N LYS A 917 -19.83 -41.01 -16.62
CA LYS A 917 -21.12 -41.69 -16.82
C LYS A 917 -20.96 -43.15 -17.27
N TYR A 918 -19.81 -43.51 -17.85
CA TYR A 918 -19.54 -44.87 -18.32
C TYR A 918 -19.03 -45.83 -17.23
N PHE A 919 -18.82 -45.35 -16.00
CA PHE A 919 -18.50 -46.21 -14.87
C PHE A 919 -19.80 -46.80 -14.29
N SER A 920 -19.76 -48.08 -13.91
CA SER A 920 -20.89 -48.72 -13.20
C SER A 920 -21.11 -48.08 -11.83
N LYS A 921 -22.35 -48.13 -11.32
CA LYS A 921 -22.67 -47.63 -9.98
C LYS A 921 -21.89 -48.37 -8.89
N GLU A 922 -21.66 -49.67 -9.08
CA GLU A 922 -20.86 -50.53 -8.19
C GLU A 922 -19.42 -50.03 -8.08
N ASN A 923 -18.79 -49.63 -9.20
CA ASN A 923 -17.44 -49.06 -9.18
C ASN A 923 -17.38 -47.76 -8.36
N PHE A 924 -18.41 -46.91 -8.45
CA PHE A 924 -18.49 -45.71 -7.62
C PHE A 924 -18.67 -46.04 -6.14
N GLU A 925 -19.53 -47.00 -5.82
CA GLU A 925 -19.82 -47.43 -4.45
C GLU A 925 -18.59 -47.99 -3.77
N TYR A 926 -17.87 -48.89 -4.44
CA TYR A 926 -16.58 -49.40 -3.96
C TYR A 926 -15.57 -48.27 -3.66
N ILE A 927 -15.43 -47.30 -4.58
CA ILE A 927 -14.53 -46.16 -4.38
C ILE A 927 -14.99 -45.29 -3.19
N ILE A 928 -16.29 -45.01 -3.08
CA ILE A 928 -16.84 -44.18 -2.00
C ILE A 928 -16.63 -44.85 -0.64
N THR A 929 -16.91 -46.15 -0.52
CA THR A 929 -16.73 -46.92 0.72
C THR A 929 -15.27 -46.99 1.13
N ASN A 930 -14.35 -47.22 0.19
CA ASN A 930 -12.91 -47.21 0.48
C ASN A 930 -12.42 -45.87 1.04
N TYR A 931 -12.86 -44.74 0.45
CA TYR A 931 -12.51 -43.41 0.98
C TYR A 931 -13.22 -43.09 2.31
N GLU A 932 -14.39 -43.67 2.57
CA GLU A 932 -15.10 -43.54 3.84
C GLU A 932 -14.35 -44.24 4.96
N GLU A 933 -13.97 -45.49 4.77
CA GLU A 933 -13.15 -46.27 5.71
C GLU A 933 -11.81 -45.57 6.04
N LYS A 934 -11.14 -45.01 5.01
CA LYS A 934 -9.92 -44.20 5.20
C LYS A 934 -10.15 -42.91 6.00
N ILE A 935 -11.33 -42.30 5.89
CA ILE A 935 -11.69 -41.12 6.69
C ILE A 935 -11.99 -41.55 8.13
N GLU A 936 -12.72 -42.64 8.33
CA GLU A 936 -13.08 -43.16 9.65
C GLU A 936 -11.85 -43.55 10.46
N THR A 937 -10.96 -44.34 9.87
CA THR A 937 -9.68 -44.72 10.48
C THR A 937 -8.83 -43.51 10.87
N LEU A 938 -8.77 -42.45 10.04
CA LEU A 938 -8.05 -41.23 10.39
C LEU A 938 -8.75 -40.37 11.45
N CYS A 939 -10.08 -40.39 11.52
CA CYS A 939 -10.84 -39.67 12.54
C CYS A 939 -10.75 -40.37 13.90
N GLU A 940 -10.86 -41.69 13.93
CA GLU A 940 -10.74 -42.52 15.15
C GLU A 940 -9.35 -42.41 15.78
N ASN A 941 -8.29 -42.43 14.96
CA ASN A 941 -6.92 -42.30 15.45
C ASN A 941 -6.58 -40.92 16.07
N PHE A 942 -7.42 -39.90 15.88
CA PHE A 942 -7.14 -38.52 16.32
C PHE A 942 -8.28 -37.86 17.10
N ASP A 943 -9.25 -38.64 17.55
CA ASP A 943 -10.44 -38.16 18.27
C ASP A 943 -11.11 -36.96 17.56
N LEU A 944 -11.15 -36.98 16.23
CA LEU A 944 -11.74 -35.90 15.44
C LEU A 944 -13.25 -36.13 15.29
N ASP A 945 -14.06 -35.31 15.96
CA ASP A 945 -15.52 -35.27 15.79
C ASP A 945 -15.92 -35.27 14.30
N LYS A 946 -16.55 -36.36 13.84
CA LYS A 946 -17.07 -36.51 12.46
C LYS A 946 -17.93 -35.31 12.05
N ASP A 947 -18.78 -34.83 12.96
CA ASP A 947 -19.74 -33.75 12.73
C ASP A 947 -19.11 -32.36 12.52
N ILE A 948 -17.97 -32.09 13.19
CA ILE A 948 -17.25 -30.82 13.05
C ILE A 948 -16.64 -30.70 11.64
N THR A 949 -16.22 -31.82 11.05
CA THR A 949 -15.69 -31.82 9.68
C THR A 949 -16.80 -31.69 8.61
N GLU A 950 -18.05 -32.05 8.90
CA GLU A 950 -19.18 -31.90 7.97
C GLU A 950 -19.73 -30.48 7.93
N ASN A 951 -19.88 -29.83 9.08
CA ASN A 951 -20.45 -28.48 9.15
C ASN A 951 -19.53 -27.39 8.57
N ASN A 952 -18.21 -27.58 8.61
CA ASN A 952 -17.24 -26.63 8.04
C ASN A 952 -17.26 -26.59 6.49
N LEU A 953 -17.68 -27.67 5.82
CA LEU A 953 -17.74 -27.73 4.35
C LEU A 953 -18.87 -26.86 3.77
N LYS A 954 -19.99 -26.70 4.49
CA LYS A 954 -21.12 -25.89 4.02
C LYS A 954 -20.85 -24.38 4.05
N LYS A 955 -19.85 -23.91 4.81
CA LYS A 955 -19.55 -22.46 5.00
C LYS A 955 -18.40 -21.91 4.14
N GLU A 956 -17.61 -22.74 3.46
CA GLU A 956 -16.47 -22.29 2.63
C GLU A 956 -16.83 -21.92 1.17
N ASN A 957 -18.01 -21.31 0.92
CA ASN A 957 -18.28 -20.62 -0.34
C ASN A 957 -17.48 -19.30 -0.42
N LYS A 958 -16.14 -19.42 -0.49
CA LYS A 958 -15.21 -18.30 -0.63
C LYS A 958 -15.46 -17.59 -1.96
N LYS A 959 -15.93 -16.34 -1.89
CA LYS A 959 -15.89 -15.41 -3.02
C LYS A 959 -14.46 -15.35 -3.55
N SER A 960 -14.31 -15.66 -4.84
CA SER A 960 -13.05 -15.89 -5.53
C SER A 960 -12.09 -14.69 -5.41
N TYR A 961 -11.09 -14.83 -4.53
CA TYR A 961 -10.00 -13.88 -4.33
C TYR A 961 -9.17 -13.68 -5.61
N THR A 962 -9.29 -14.60 -6.58
CA THR A 962 -8.70 -14.50 -7.91
C THR A 962 -9.24 -13.34 -8.74
N LYS A 963 -10.50 -12.91 -8.53
CA LYS A 963 -11.03 -11.71 -9.18
C LYS A 963 -10.30 -10.44 -8.74
N ILE A 964 -9.98 -10.33 -7.45
CA ILE A 964 -9.31 -9.15 -6.87
C ILE A 964 -7.89 -9.02 -7.41
N LYS A 965 -7.11 -10.10 -7.47
CA LYS A 965 -5.74 -10.07 -8.03
C LYS A 965 -5.72 -9.59 -9.49
N LEU A 966 -6.69 -10.05 -10.27
CA LEU A 966 -6.80 -9.73 -11.69
C LEU A 966 -7.23 -8.28 -11.93
N ILE A 967 -8.14 -7.76 -11.09
CA ILE A 967 -8.50 -6.34 -11.07
C ILE A 967 -7.27 -5.49 -10.70
N ILE A 968 -6.50 -5.89 -9.68
CA ILE A 968 -5.28 -5.17 -9.27
C ILE A 968 -4.26 -5.13 -10.40
N SER A 969 -4.04 -6.23 -11.14
CA SER A 969 -3.10 -6.20 -12.28
C SER A 969 -3.55 -5.25 -13.39
N TYR A 970 -4.85 -5.13 -13.65
CA TYR A 970 -5.36 -4.16 -14.62
C TYR A 970 -5.20 -2.73 -14.14
N ILE A 971 -5.44 -2.46 -12.85
CA ILE A 971 -5.20 -1.14 -12.26
C ILE A 971 -3.73 -0.74 -12.41
N ILE A 972 -2.79 -1.67 -12.22
CA ILE A 972 -1.35 -1.41 -12.40
C ILE A 972 -1.02 -1.06 -13.86
N ILE A 973 -1.56 -1.82 -14.83
CA ILE A 973 -1.32 -1.57 -16.26
C ILE A 973 -1.92 -0.22 -16.69
N ILE A 974 -3.14 0.10 -16.24
CA ILE A 974 -3.77 1.40 -16.50
C ILE A 974 -2.95 2.53 -15.86
N GLY A 975 -2.49 2.33 -14.62
CA GLY A 975 -1.61 3.28 -13.94
C GLY A 975 -0.30 3.53 -14.70
N TYR A 976 0.32 2.48 -15.24
CA TYR A 976 1.52 2.61 -16.07
C TYR A 976 1.27 3.41 -17.36
N VAL A 977 0.14 3.13 -18.05
CA VAL A 977 -0.28 3.82 -19.27
C VAL A 977 -0.52 5.32 -19.00
N LEU A 978 -1.08 5.69 -17.85
CA LEU A 978 -1.24 7.08 -17.43
C LEU A 978 0.10 7.76 -17.08
N VAL A 979 0.99 7.07 -16.35
CA VAL A 979 2.28 7.60 -15.92
C VAL A 979 3.23 7.84 -17.11
N SER A 980 3.17 7.01 -18.14
CA SER A 980 4.04 7.14 -19.32
C SER A 980 3.81 8.44 -20.11
N GLY A 981 2.70 9.14 -19.88
CA GLY A 981 2.41 10.44 -20.51
C GLY A 981 2.98 11.67 -19.82
N LEU A 982 3.36 11.56 -18.55
CA LEU A 982 3.90 12.70 -17.79
C LEU A 982 5.19 13.30 -18.41
N PRO A 983 6.15 12.49 -18.93
CA PRO A 983 7.36 13.04 -19.54
C PRO A 983 7.07 13.89 -20.79
N ILE A 984 6.12 13.47 -21.63
CA ILE A 984 5.77 14.19 -22.87
C ILE A 984 5.11 15.53 -22.54
N SER A 985 4.15 15.53 -21.62
CA SER A 985 3.51 16.78 -21.16
C SER A 985 4.51 17.72 -20.49
N SER A 986 5.44 17.19 -19.68
CA SER A 986 6.53 17.97 -19.09
C SER A 986 7.45 18.56 -20.14
N LEU A 987 7.80 17.82 -21.19
CA LEU A 987 8.63 18.31 -22.28
C LEU A 987 7.91 19.42 -23.06
N SER A 988 6.63 19.23 -23.41
CA SER A 988 5.77 20.24 -24.04
C SER A 988 5.77 21.54 -23.23
N SER A 989 5.51 21.45 -21.92
CA SER A 989 5.51 22.62 -21.02
C SER A 989 6.87 23.34 -20.96
N ASN A 990 7.96 22.59 -20.86
CA ASN A 990 9.31 23.17 -20.82
C ASN A 990 9.65 23.87 -22.15
N THR A 991 9.31 23.28 -23.29
CA THR A 991 9.55 23.91 -24.60
C THR A 991 8.75 25.21 -24.76
N ARG A 992 7.48 25.23 -24.31
CA ARG A 992 6.68 26.47 -24.29
C ARG A 992 7.36 27.57 -23.43
N LYS A 993 7.89 27.21 -22.26
CA LYS A 993 8.64 28.16 -21.40
C LYS A 993 9.89 28.68 -22.10
N SER A 994 10.69 27.80 -22.71
CA SER A 994 11.91 28.19 -23.43
C SER A 994 11.60 29.13 -24.61
N LEU A 995 10.57 28.82 -25.41
CA LEU A 995 10.15 29.67 -26.52
C LEU A 995 9.70 31.06 -26.04
N LEU A 996 8.97 31.12 -24.92
CA LEU A 996 8.53 32.38 -24.31
C LEU A 996 9.72 33.20 -23.79
N ILE A 997 10.74 32.56 -23.21
CA ILE A 997 11.98 33.22 -22.77
C ILE A 997 12.75 33.75 -23.99
N SER A 998 12.90 32.97 -25.05
CA SER A 998 13.57 33.42 -26.27
C SER A 998 12.87 34.63 -26.87
N GLN A 999 11.53 34.61 -26.93
CA GLN A 999 10.74 35.74 -27.41
C GLN A 999 10.97 37.00 -26.56
N LYS A 1000 10.87 36.89 -25.23
CA LYS A 1000 11.11 38.03 -24.31
C LYS A 1000 12.53 38.57 -24.40
N SER A 1001 13.53 37.71 -24.52
CA SER A 1001 14.94 38.11 -24.59
C SER A 1001 15.21 38.94 -25.84
N ILE A 1002 14.55 38.58 -26.93
CA ILE A 1002 14.63 39.32 -28.18
C ILE A 1002 13.94 40.67 -28.04
N ASP A 1003 12.76 40.72 -27.41
CA ASP A 1003 12.06 42.00 -27.18
C ASP A 1003 12.86 42.97 -26.30
N CYS A 1004 13.83 42.49 -25.50
CA CYS A 1004 14.74 43.34 -24.72
C CYS A 1004 16.01 43.78 -25.47
N LEU A 1005 16.35 43.17 -26.61
CA LEU A 1005 17.49 43.57 -27.44
C LEU A 1005 17.15 44.72 -28.39
N TYR A 1006 15.87 45.07 -28.53
CA TYR A 1006 15.35 46.28 -29.17
C TYR A 1006 14.97 47.29 -28.09
#